data_AF-A0A381QLD0-F1
#
_entry.id   AF-A0A381QLD0-F1
#
_cell.length_a   1.000
_cell.length_b   1.000
_cell.length_c   1.000
_cell.angle_alpha   90.00
_cell.angle_beta   90.00
_cell.angle_gamma   90.00
#
_symmetry.space_group_name_H-M   'P 1'
#
loop_
_entity.id
_entity.type
_entity.pdbx_description
1 polymer ?
#
loop_
_entity_poly.entity_id
_entity_poly.type
_entity_poly.pdbx_seq_one_letter_code
_entity_poly.pdbx_strand_id
1 'polypeptide(L)'
;MNERQIVLVLVFLLIASNPAPNTLDSSIRDADSSLKTNALEVLMLGNSYTSQNNLASKLDSILSDGGGDAEVSALTSGGLKLFEHEDRARESGNQWNIALNEPNDFVILQDQSQVPSFPTDSQYWQDSKDAAIYLNQRVLDSGGSTILFMTWGYKDGDSNNQWRNPDYPSMQLHLQQGYEMYLENITTHSEPAFIAPVGLAYKHLYDAVADTGVDPSAGSTAFSTLYSSDGSHPSIDGTYLSACVFHAVITGESPVGRSYPGQISPARALELQEAAAATVFNGSDYLYPFEVEPPGIEFGPDSGSIFDIDPGATIGLNFNFTNHAEVDDEAVVDISGSEGWSIEWSNAEPPGAGHTYDAPSNITQWVQFSITAPQISDGYPLAGSLHQFSMQLTSGLDESRDWYNFSLEYGFYHGATIDEGGGNASLSPGDVIDLFVTARNLGNSVRDLVVGIAEVDANGSLTGEPGMSLSSDGWAAIVLSRTQLDSMTPNESGEVYLQVQAPDRYPGVLFFDVMVWSSAAPEDVSAVSQRVSIIPRTGGLLTLGASGCEGDTVPGDTCHGSLRVENTGDVTSSFLLTTTVEGGPEWLTVELGQDEVTLGPGQSMSGIEVSCTVSEDTPADLTALVNVQIWLGDWSPDELQFEVTVGEQYEWLLERLSSDLSEDNNLTSQWTLTNAGNEPDGLVVNLDVNMVTEFGLAPPPGASTGTESSNPRSFEIMNVKPGDSVEFSAWMAVPTEAPIETTAILTVEVRSIRDPAIIFTAEDSALVPAAFVPSPNEGGGAFLQSAIDWLEIWHELILIAIVVIAGSIGVAVAVRIRKQRELALRGPAPPAEEKAEEWMARFEEGGEQAPELVESPQIGVRDFAAEFIEKSGGLSEKPQAGPSKEAVETASEVLDKHQTAHDLESATEMADRMSQGEMPHPSNVMLDPAEQKTRKVAPKKRSDDDSPTDYDLEL
;
A
#
# COMPACT_ATOMS: atom_id res chain seq x y z
N MET A 1 -40.07 55.85 68.25
CA MET A 1 -40.77 55.00 67.28
C MET A 1 -39.72 54.13 66.59
N ASN A 2 -39.55 52.84 66.81
CA ASN A 2 -39.77 51.86 67.88
C ASN A 2 -38.95 50.66 67.38
N GLU A 3 -37.90 50.19 68.09
CA GLU A 3 -37.97 49.19 69.17
C GLU A 3 -38.58 47.84 68.71
N ARG A 4 -37.81 46.74 68.62
CA ARG A 4 -37.36 45.79 69.68
C ARG A 4 -38.13 44.46 69.56
N GLN A 5 -37.42 43.33 69.50
CA GLN A 5 -37.39 42.23 70.50
C GLN A 5 -36.78 40.95 69.87
N ILE A 6 -35.58 40.51 70.29
CA ILE A 6 -35.24 39.54 71.37
C ILE A 6 -35.38 38.07 70.93
N VAL A 7 -34.26 37.32 70.95
CA VAL A 7 -33.98 36.01 71.62
C VAL A 7 -32.52 35.65 71.24
N LEU A 8 -31.52 35.96 72.09
CA LEU A 8 -30.86 35.14 73.14
C LEU A 8 -29.76 34.20 72.59
N VAL A 9 -28.47 34.54 72.80
CA VAL A 9 -27.55 33.98 73.85
C VAL A 9 -26.82 32.72 73.31
N LEU A 10 -25.49 32.63 73.17
CA LEU A 10 -24.41 32.93 74.12
C LEU A 10 -23.05 32.96 73.34
N VAL A 11 -22.64 34.12 72.87
CA VAL A 11 -21.26 34.42 72.43
C VAL A 11 -20.86 35.63 73.24
N PHE A 12 -20.07 35.45 74.29
CA PHE A 12 -19.39 36.57 74.95
C PHE A 12 -18.18 36.07 75.73
N LEU A 13 -17.06 36.77 75.48
CA LEU A 13 -15.77 36.75 76.17
C LEU A 13 -14.79 35.69 75.62
N LEU A 14 -13.64 36.01 75.02
CA LEU A 14 -12.79 37.20 75.09
C LEU A 14 -11.75 37.11 73.96
N ILE A 15 -11.51 38.21 73.25
CA ILE A 15 -10.24 38.46 72.53
C ILE A 15 -9.40 39.41 73.39
N ALA A 16 -8.10 39.09 73.46
CA ALA A 16 -6.94 39.92 73.82
C ALA A 16 -6.71 40.30 75.29
N SER A 17 -5.67 39.70 75.89
CA SER A 17 -4.61 40.43 76.63
C SER A 17 -3.36 39.53 76.83
N ASN A 18 -2.21 39.94 76.31
CA ASN A 18 -0.87 39.48 76.74
C ASN A 18 -0.62 39.92 78.21
N PRO A 19 0.10 39.14 79.03
CA PRO A 19 1.56 39.30 79.10
C PRO A 19 2.37 38.01 79.46
N ALA A 20 3.65 37.96 79.08
CA ALA A 20 4.69 37.14 79.76
C ALA A 20 5.06 37.76 81.13
N PRO A 21 5.91 37.19 82.01
CA PRO A 21 6.60 35.88 82.03
C PRO A 21 6.40 35.12 83.37
N ASN A 22 6.88 33.88 83.50
CA ASN A 22 7.65 33.42 84.67
C ASN A 22 8.12 31.96 84.55
N THR A 23 9.43 31.82 84.61
CA THR A 23 10.19 30.66 85.06
C THR A 23 9.70 30.13 86.41
N LEU A 24 9.48 28.83 86.53
CA LEU A 24 9.55 28.08 87.78
C LEU A 24 10.17 26.71 87.51
N ASP A 25 11.43 26.63 87.90
CA ASP A 25 12.22 25.44 88.13
C ASP A 25 11.60 24.59 89.26
N SER A 26 11.43 23.29 89.00
CA SER A 26 11.65 22.26 90.03
C SER A 26 12.01 20.93 89.38
N SER A 27 13.32 20.72 89.33
CA SER A 27 14.07 19.46 89.26
C SER A 27 13.44 18.17 89.83
N ILE A 28 14.07 17.06 89.40
CA ILE A 28 14.15 15.70 89.97
C ILE A 28 13.21 14.66 89.31
N ARG A 29 13.71 13.94 88.30
CA ARG A 29 14.40 12.65 88.47
C ARG A 29 15.07 12.27 87.15
N ASP A 30 16.40 12.38 87.12
CA ASP A 30 17.22 11.57 86.23
C ASP A 30 16.86 10.10 86.51
N ALA A 31 16.04 9.51 85.64
CA ALA A 31 16.10 8.09 85.41
C ALA A 31 17.36 7.91 84.56
N ASP A 32 18.42 7.48 85.23
CA ASP A 32 19.62 6.91 84.65
C ASP A 32 19.17 5.77 83.71
N SER A 33 18.84 6.09 82.45
CA SER A 33 18.81 5.10 81.39
C SER A 33 20.26 4.77 81.14
N SER A 34 20.70 3.67 81.76
CA SER A 34 21.98 3.04 81.47
C SER A 34 22.24 3.13 79.98
N LEU A 35 23.26 3.90 79.60
CA LEU A 35 23.80 3.91 78.25
C LEU A 35 23.98 2.44 77.84
N LYS A 36 23.18 1.97 76.88
CA LYS A 36 23.34 0.64 76.29
C LYS A 36 24.79 0.56 75.85
N THR A 37 25.55 -0.36 76.44
CA THR A 37 26.87 -0.72 75.93
C THR A 37 26.68 -1.17 74.49
N ASN A 38 27.60 -0.82 73.58
CA ASN A 38 27.54 -1.17 72.16
C ASN A 38 27.69 -2.69 71.88
N ALA A 39 27.43 -3.54 72.86
CA ALA A 39 27.54 -4.99 72.78
C ALA A 39 26.16 -5.61 72.54
N LEU A 40 26.10 -6.60 71.65
CA LEU A 40 24.91 -7.39 71.36
C LEU A 40 24.60 -8.33 72.53
N GLU A 41 23.45 -8.15 73.18
CA GLU A 41 23.03 -8.92 74.37
C GLU A 41 22.07 -10.06 73.99
N VAL A 42 22.47 -11.32 74.23
CA VAL A 42 21.66 -12.50 73.90
C VAL A 42 21.42 -13.38 75.13
N LEU A 43 20.16 -13.66 75.43
CA LEU A 43 19.76 -14.55 76.53
C LEU A 43 19.14 -15.84 76.00
N MET A 44 19.71 -16.99 76.33
CA MET A 44 19.15 -18.30 76.00
C MET A 44 18.35 -18.89 77.16
N LEU A 45 17.05 -19.11 76.97
CA LEU A 45 16.22 -19.90 77.88
C LEU A 45 16.08 -21.31 77.33
N GLY A 46 16.66 -22.29 78.01
CA GLY A 46 16.54 -23.67 77.57
C GLY A 46 16.87 -24.72 78.64
N ASN A 47 17.34 -25.87 78.18
CA ASN A 47 17.61 -27.02 79.05
C ASN A 47 18.96 -27.66 78.74
N SER A 48 19.04 -28.99 78.86
CA SER A 48 20.28 -29.73 78.61
C SER A 48 20.81 -29.51 77.19
N TYR A 49 19.95 -29.27 76.18
CA TYR A 49 20.37 -29.00 74.80
C TYR A 49 21.17 -27.69 74.68
N THR A 50 20.79 -26.65 75.44
CA THR A 50 21.54 -25.39 75.51
C THR A 50 22.77 -25.49 76.44
N SER A 51 22.68 -26.21 77.55
CA SER A 51 23.80 -26.31 78.50
C SER A 51 24.96 -27.20 78.02
N GLN A 52 24.66 -28.20 77.18
CA GLN A 52 25.64 -29.17 76.70
C GLN A 52 26.73 -28.49 75.88
N ASN A 53 27.99 -28.84 76.15
CA ASN A 53 29.18 -28.26 75.51
C ASN A 53 29.28 -26.71 75.61
N ASN A 54 28.50 -26.09 76.49
CA ASN A 54 28.40 -24.65 76.71
C ASN A 54 28.09 -23.87 75.42
N LEU A 55 26.90 -24.11 74.85
CA LEU A 55 26.45 -23.48 73.60
C LEU A 55 26.51 -21.96 73.64
N ALA A 56 26.11 -21.34 74.75
CA ALA A 56 26.17 -19.88 74.93
C ALA A 56 27.59 -19.34 74.69
N SER A 57 28.61 -19.95 75.31
CA SER A 57 30.01 -19.57 75.08
C SER A 57 30.47 -19.80 73.65
N LYS A 58 29.90 -20.76 72.91
CA LYS A 58 30.23 -20.98 71.49
C LYS A 58 29.60 -19.94 70.60
N LEU A 59 28.37 -19.55 70.89
CA LEU A 59 27.68 -18.47 70.20
C LEU A 59 28.39 -17.12 70.43
N ASP A 60 28.75 -16.84 71.69
CA ASP A 60 29.54 -15.67 72.09
C ASP A 60 30.85 -15.56 71.30
N SER A 61 31.60 -16.66 71.22
CA SER A 61 32.88 -16.71 70.50
C SER A 61 32.74 -16.50 69.00
N ILE A 62 31.70 -17.04 68.36
CA ILE A 62 31.50 -16.90 66.90
C ILE A 62 30.95 -15.51 66.54
N LEU A 63 30.10 -14.91 67.38
CA LEU A 63 29.60 -13.53 67.20
C LEU A 63 30.72 -12.50 67.36
N SER A 64 31.64 -12.72 68.30
CA SER A 64 32.76 -11.81 68.57
C SER A 64 33.92 -11.91 67.56
N ASP A 65 33.94 -12.94 66.71
CA ASP A 65 35.03 -13.21 65.75
C ASP A 65 35.12 -12.15 64.63
N GLY A 66 34.04 -11.41 64.39
CA GLY A 66 33.94 -10.34 63.38
C GLY A 66 34.37 -8.94 63.85
N GLY A 67 34.77 -8.79 65.12
CA GLY A 67 35.12 -7.47 65.70
C GLY A 67 33.95 -6.71 66.33
N GLY A 68 32.77 -7.31 66.41
CA GLY A 68 31.66 -6.84 67.26
C GLY A 68 31.80 -7.35 68.69
N ASP A 69 31.26 -6.59 69.66
CA ASP A 69 31.12 -7.05 71.04
C ASP A 69 29.77 -7.77 71.18
N ALA A 70 29.75 -8.98 71.73
CA ALA A 70 28.53 -9.71 72.06
C ALA A 70 28.66 -10.33 73.45
N GLU A 71 27.57 -10.36 74.21
CA GLU A 71 27.47 -11.07 75.49
C GLU A 71 26.32 -12.08 75.42
N VAL A 72 26.66 -13.37 75.50
CA VAL A 72 25.66 -14.46 75.45
C VAL A 72 25.55 -15.15 76.80
N SER A 73 24.37 -15.05 77.42
CA SER A 73 24.05 -15.71 78.68
C SER A 73 23.01 -16.83 78.48
N ALA A 74 22.97 -17.79 79.41
CA ALA A 74 21.99 -18.88 79.34
C ALA A 74 21.46 -19.27 80.72
N LEU A 75 20.14 -19.46 80.77
CA LEU A 75 19.43 -19.96 81.94
C LEU A 75 18.86 -21.35 81.63
N THR A 76 19.46 -22.37 82.26
CA THR A 76 19.17 -23.77 81.93
C THR A 76 18.90 -24.65 83.16
N SER A 77 18.10 -25.69 82.96
CA SER A 77 17.91 -26.78 83.92
C SER A 77 17.54 -28.07 83.19
N GLY A 78 17.78 -29.24 83.80
CA GLY A 78 17.55 -30.52 83.13
C GLY A 78 16.10 -30.72 82.73
N GLY A 79 15.85 -30.96 81.44
CA GLY A 79 14.52 -31.29 80.89
C GLY A 79 13.46 -30.19 80.99
N LEU A 80 13.88 -28.94 81.20
CA LEU A 80 12.97 -27.81 81.34
C LEU A 80 12.14 -27.60 80.06
N LYS A 81 10.84 -27.39 80.22
CA LYS A 81 9.87 -27.01 79.18
C LYS A 81 9.61 -25.51 79.20
N LEU A 82 9.02 -24.96 78.14
CA LEU A 82 8.69 -23.53 78.07
C LEU A 82 7.77 -23.07 79.21
N PHE A 83 6.74 -23.83 79.59
CA PHE A 83 5.88 -23.44 80.71
C PHE A 83 6.61 -23.41 82.07
N GLU A 84 7.65 -24.23 82.23
CA GLU A 84 8.50 -24.21 83.42
C GLU A 84 9.46 -23.01 83.41
N HIS A 85 9.83 -22.48 82.23
CA HIS A 85 10.51 -21.19 82.08
C HIS A 85 9.57 -20.03 82.45
N GLU A 86 8.34 -20.06 81.97
CA GLU A 86 7.29 -19.10 82.34
C GLU A 86 7.06 -19.05 83.85
N ASP A 87 6.87 -20.21 84.51
CA ASP A 87 6.62 -20.28 85.95
C ASP A 87 7.73 -19.57 86.76
N ARG A 88 8.99 -19.76 86.34
CA ARG A 88 10.16 -19.10 86.95
C ARG A 88 10.24 -17.62 86.60
N ALA A 89 9.85 -17.24 85.38
CA ALA A 89 9.80 -15.84 84.95
C ALA A 89 8.70 -15.05 85.69
N ARG A 90 7.62 -15.71 86.12
CA ARG A 90 6.54 -15.12 86.93
C ARG A 90 6.92 -14.94 88.40
N GLU A 91 7.85 -15.75 88.91
CA GLU A 91 8.30 -15.66 90.31
C GLU A 91 9.21 -14.44 90.51
N SER A 92 8.70 -13.41 91.18
CA SER A 92 9.47 -12.19 91.46
C SER A 92 10.77 -12.49 92.23
N GLY A 93 11.89 -11.96 91.73
CA GLY A 93 13.22 -12.17 92.31
C GLY A 93 13.89 -13.49 91.92
N ASN A 94 13.23 -14.33 91.13
CA ASN A 94 13.87 -15.47 90.47
C ASN A 94 14.82 -14.99 89.36
N GLN A 95 15.90 -15.72 89.10
CA GLN A 95 16.90 -15.34 88.08
C GLN A 95 16.29 -15.22 86.67
N TRP A 96 15.27 -16.01 86.32
CA TRP A 96 14.55 -15.89 85.05
C TRP A 96 13.77 -14.58 84.97
N ASN A 97 13.12 -14.19 86.07
CA ASN A 97 12.41 -12.91 86.17
C ASN A 97 13.38 -11.74 86.04
N ILE A 98 14.54 -11.80 86.69
CA ILE A 98 15.56 -10.75 86.65
C ILE A 98 16.15 -10.63 85.24
N ALA A 99 16.64 -11.72 84.66
CA ALA A 99 17.31 -11.69 83.35
C ALA A 99 16.38 -11.23 82.22
N LEU A 100 15.10 -11.60 82.26
CA LEU A 100 14.10 -11.13 81.28
C LEU A 100 13.68 -9.67 81.47
N ASN A 101 14.07 -9.00 82.56
CA ASN A 101 13.88 -7.56 82.72
C ASN A 101 15.09 -6.74 82.25
N GLU A 102 16.23 -7.39 81.96
CA GLU A 102 17.40 -6.72 81.40
C GLU A 102 17.19 -6.48 79.89
N PRO A 103 17.81 -5.44 79.31
CA PRO A 103 17.59 -5.01 77.93
C PRO A 103 18.33 -5.92 76.91
N ASN A 104 17.93 -7.20 76.85
CA ASN A 104 18.47 -8.16 75.89
C ASN A 104 17.98 -7.82 74.48
N ASP A 105 18.88 -7.81 73.49
CA ASP A 105 18.50 -7.61 72.08
C ASP A 105 17.75 -8.83 71.54
N PHE A 106 18.23 -10.04 71.87
CA PHE A 106 17.57 -11.29 71.51
C PHE A 106 17.39 -12.24 72.69
N VAL A 107 16.21 -12.84 72.78
CA VAL A 107 15.95 -13.96 73.71
C VAL A 107 15.64 -15.22 72.92
N ILE A 108 16.53 -16.22 73.06
CA ILE A 108 16.42 -17.50 72.38
C ILE A 108 15.62 -18.47 73.26
N LEU A 109 14.45 -18.91 72.78
CA LEU A 109 13.54 -19.79 73.51
C LEU A 109 13.62 -21.23 73.00
N GLN A 110 13.98 -22.16 73.88
CA GLN A 110 14.06 -23.58 73.61
C GLN A 110 13.05 -24.37 74.44
N ASP A 111 12.20 -25.16 73.79
CA ASP A 111 11.32 -26.11 74.49
C ASP A 111 12.00 -27.46 74.73
N GLN A 112 11.36 -28.32 75.51
CA GLN A 112 11.86 -29.69 75.71
C GLN A 112 11.81 -30.49 74.40
N SER A 113 12.84 -31.31 74.18
CA SER A 113 13.18 -31.99 72.92
C SER A 113 12.09 -32.85 72.26
N GLN A 114 10.95 -33.10 72.91
CA GLN A 114 9.82 -33.85 72.36
C GLN A 114 8.55 -33.00 72.26
N VAL A 115 8.39 -32.00 73.13
CA VAL A 115 7.11 -31.29 73.32
C VAL A 115 6.61 -30.64 72.02
N PRO A 116 7.43 -29.92 71.23
CA PRO A 116 6.97 -29.37 69.95
C PRO A 116 6.50 -30.46 68.97
N SER A 117 7.03 -31.68 69.09
CA SER A 117 6.61 -32.85 68.30
C SER A 117 5.41 -33.60 68.89
N PHE A 118 4.70 -33.07 69.88
CA PHE A 118 3.48 -33.70 70.38
C PHE A 118 2.25 -33.23 69.60
N PRO A 119 1.14 -34.00 69.59
CA PRO A 119 -0.12 -33.53 69.03
C PRO A 119 -0.55 -32.21 69.66
N THR A 120 -1.17 -31.33 68.88
CA THR A 120 -1.58 -30.01 69.37
C THR A 120 -2.65 -30.11 70.47
N ASP A 121 -3.39 -31.21 70.58
CA ASP A 121 -4.35 -31.47 71.67
C ASP A 121 -3.68 -32.04 72.95
N SER A 122 -2.37 -32.27 72.94
CA SER A 122 -1.61 -32.64 74.14
C SER A 122 -1.49 -31.47 75.11
N GLN A 123 -1.71 -31.74 76.40
CA GLN A 123 -1.56 -30.71 77.44
C GLN A 123 -0.15 -30.09 77.44
N TYR A 124 0.89 -30.90 77.29
CA TYR A 124 2.27 -30.39 77.25
C TYR A 124 2.50 -29.41 76.09
N TRP A 125 1.90 -29.67 74.92
CA TRP A 125 2.03 -28.79 73.77
C TRP A 125 1.27 -27.47 73.98
N GLN A 126 0.04 -27.54 74.51
CA GLN A 126 -0.76 -26.36 74.82
C GLN A 126 -0.10 -25.47 75.88
N ASP A 127 0.41 -26.06 76.96
CA ASP A 127 1.11 -25.34 78.03
C ASP A 127 2.36 -24.62 77.47
N SER A 128 3.16 -25.30 76.64
CA SER A 128 4.33 -24.67 76.03
C SER A 128 4.00 -23.59 75.00
N LYS A 129 2.92 -23.74 74.23
CA LYS A 129 2.41 -22.71 73.31
C LYS A 129 1.96 -21.46 74.08
N ASP A 130 1.18 -21.63 75.14
CA ASP A 130 0.73 -20.52 75.99
C ASP A 130 1.93 -19.83 76.69
N ALA A 131 2.93 -20.61 77.10
CA ALA A 131 4.17 -20.09 77.66
C ALA A 131 5.02 -19.31 76.65
N ALA A 132 5.08 -19.76 75.39
CA ALA A 132 5.76 -19.02 74.32
C ALA A 132 5.12 -17.62 74.13
N ILE A 133 3.79 -17.53 74.15
CA ILE A 133 3.05 -16.25 74.07
C ILE A 133 3.44 -15.34 75.25
N TYR A 134 3.41 -15.87 76.48
CA TYR A 134 3.77 -15.08 77.66
C TYR A 134 5.23 -14.62 77.63
N LEU A 135 6.17 -15.51 77.32
CA LEU A 135 7.59 -15.19 77.29
C LEU A 135 7.90 -14.20 76.17
N ASN A 136 7.29 -14.33 74.99
CA ASN A 136 7.45 -13.37 73.90
C ASN A 136 7.00 -11.97 74.31
N GLN A 137 5.82 -11.84 74.93
CA GLN A 137 5.35 -10.54 75.42
C GLN A 137 6.33 -9.93 76.44
N ARG A 138 6.89 -10.76 77.33
CA ARG A 138 7.87 -10.30 78.32
C ARG A 138 9.17 -9.80 77.68
N VAL A 139 9.60 -10.41 76.58
CA VAL A 139 10.77 -10.00 75.81
C VAL A 139 10.52 -8.67 75.11
N LEU A 140 9.37 -8.52 74.47
CA LEU A 140 8.93 -7.28 73.81
C LEU A 140 8.79 -6.12 74.82
N ASP A 141 8.21 -6.38 76.00
CA ASP A 141 8.07 -5.38 77.07
C ASP A 141 9.43 -4.82 77.55
N SER A 142 10.52 -5.55 77.33
CA SER A 142 11.89 -5.17 77.66
C SER A 142 12.70 -4.66 76.46
N GLY A 143 12.05 -4.48 75.30
CA GLY A 143 12.65 -3.92 74.07
C GLY A 143 13.49 -4.93 73.28
N GLY A 144 13.35 -6.23 73.53
CA GLY A 144 14.07 -7.29 72.83
C GLY A 144 13.19 -8.02 71.80
N SER A 145 13.83 -8.88 71.01
CA SER A 145 13.17 -9.76 70.04
C SER A 145 13.30 -11.24 70.40
N THR A 146 12.27 -12.04 70.10
CA THR A 146 12.27 -13.47 70.39
C THR A 146 12.79 -14.29 69.20
N ILE A 147 13.68 -15.25 69.47
CA ILE A 147 14.11 -16.27 68.51
C ILE A 147 13.76 -17.66 69.04
N LEU A 148 12.91 -18.40 68.34
CA LEU A 148 12.61 -19.79 68.67
C LEU A 148 13.77 -20.70 68.25
N PHE A 149 14.32 -21.48 69.17
CA PHE A 149 15.35 -22.48 68.88
C PHE A 149 14.69 -23.77 68.39
N MET A 150 14.51 -23.91 67.07
CA MET A 150 14.00 -25.14 66.47
C MET A 150 15.01 -26.29 66.69
N THR A 151 14.66 -27.23 67.57
CA THR A 151 15.53 -28.37 67.91
C THR A 151 15.50 -29.46 66.83
N TRP A 152 16.37 -30.46 67.01
CA TRP A 152 16.49 -31.62 66.14
C TRP A 152 15.79 -32.87 66.69
N GLY A 153 15.37 -33.76 65.79
CA GLY A 153 14.84 -35.08 66.13
C GLY A 153 15.91 -36.01 66.70
N TYR A 154 15.50 -37.04 67.43
CA TYR A 154 16.43 -38.06 67.93
C TYR A 154 16.97 -38.92 66.79
N LYS A 155 18.24 -39.32 66.90
CA LYS A 155 18.98 -40.03 65.83
C LYS A 155 18.24 -41.26 65.30
N ASP A 156 17.61 -42.02 66.20
CA ASP A 156 16.89 -43.26 65.87
C ASP A 156 15.35 -43.11 66.05
N GLY A 157 14.83 -41.89 66.11
CA GLY A 157 13.43 -41.62 66.47
C GLY A 157 13.16 -41.70 67.99
N ASP A 158 11.91 -41.44 68.39
CA ASP A 158 11.51 -41.44 69.80
C ASP A 158 10.94 -42.79 70.21
N SER A 159 11.79 -43.61 70.84
CA SER A 159 11.39 -44.92 71.36
C SER A 159 10.21 -44.91 72.34
N ASN A 160 9.95 -43.79 73.02
CA ASN A 160 8.81 -43.67 73.93
C ASN A 160 7.52 -43.22 73.22
N ASN A 161 7.64 -42.63 72.02
CA ASN A 161 6.52 -42.15 71.20
C ASN A 161 6.60 -42.64 69.76
N GLN A 162 6.98 -43.91 69.55
CA GLN A 162 7.18 -44.51 68.21
C GLN A 162 5.95 -44.39 67.30
N TRP A 163 4.75 -44.29 67.86
CA TRP A 163 3.52 -44.13 67.11
C TRP A 163 3.45 -42.82 66.32
N ARG A 164 4.15 -41.76 66.78
CA ARG A 164 4.21 -40.43 66.15
C ARG A 164 5.58 -40.17 65.56
N ASN A 165 6.62 -40.59 66.25
CA ASN A 165 8.02 -40.29 65.92
C ASN A 165 8.82 -41.61 65.79
N PRO A 166 8.48 -42.49 64.82
CA PRO A 166 9.13 -43.80 64.67
C PRO A 166 10.59 -43.74 64.23
N ASP A 167 10.99 -42.65 63.57
CA ASP A 167 12.31 -42.42 63.00
C ASP A 167 12.70 -40.94 63.08
N TYR A 168 13.94 -40.63 62.71
CA TYR A 168 14.44 -39.24 62.69
C TYR A 168 13.63 -38.34 61.75
N PRO A 169 13.38 -38.67 60.46
CA PRO A 169 12.64 -37.79 59.55
C PRO A 169 11.24 -37.43 60.06
N SER A 170 10.50 -38.40 60.60
CA SER A 170 9.16 -38.16 61.15
C SER A 170 9.23 -37.25 62.37
N MET A 171 10.18 -37.48 63.29
CA MET A 171 10.36 -36.62 64.46
C MET A 171 10.78 -35.20 64.08
N GLN A 172 11.69 -35.05 63.10
CA GLN A 172 12.16 -33.75 62.65
C GLN A 172 11.05 -32.92 61.99
N LEU A 173 10.25 -33.54 61.13
CA LEU A 173 9.09 -32.90 60.51
C LEU A 173 8.10 -32.41 61.58
N HIS A 174 7.84 -33.24 62.57
CA HIS A 174 6.93 -32.90 63.65
C HIS A 174 7.46 -31.81 64.59
N LEU A 175 8.76 -31.78 64.85
CA LEU A 175 9.39 -30.68 65.59
C LEU A 175 9.32 -29.37 64.80
N GLN A 176 9.63 -29.40 63.51
CA GLN A 176 9.51 -28.23 62.63
C GLN A 176 8.09 -27.63 62.70
N GLN A 177 7.07 -28.45 62.43
CA GLN A 177 5.67 -28.01 62.49
C GLN A 177 5.30 -27.45 63.87
N GLY A 178 5.77 -28.09 64.94
CA GLY A 178 5.56 -27.62 66.31
C GLY A 178 6.08 -26.21 66.57
N TYR A 179 7.32 -25.95 66.15
CA TYR A 179 7.95 -24.64 66.30
C TYR A 179 7.36 -23.59 65.36
N GLU A 180 6.97 -23.95 64.13
CA GLU A 180 6.25 -23.05 63.21
C GLU A 180 4.91 -22.63 63.81
N MET A 181 4.16 -23.56 64.41
CA MET A 181 2.92 -23.21 65.10
C MET A 181 3.16 -22.35 66.35
N TYR A 182 4.27 -22.54 67.08
CA TYR A 182 4.65 -21.60 68.15
C TYR A 182 4.92 -20.20 67.58
N LEU A 183 5.66 -20.10 66.47
CA LEU A 183 5.97 -18.85 65.78
C LEU A 183 4.69 -18.11 65.35
N GLU A 184 3.76 -18.83 64.70
CA GLU A 184 2.46 -18.30 64.28
C GLU A 184 1.63 -17.70 65.44
N ASN A 185 1.81 -18.21 66.67
CA ASN A 185 1.07 -17.73 67.84
C ASN A 185 1.71 -16.50 68.51
N ILE A 186 2.97 -16.20 68.21
CA ILE A 186 3.71 -15.13 68.89
C ILE A 186 4.14 -13.99 67.95
N THR A 187 4.21 -14.24 66.64
CA THR A 187 4.62 -13.24 65.66
C THR A 187 3.44 -12.36 65.23
N THR A 188 3.69 -11.06 65.07
CA THR A 188 2.74 -10.13 64.42
C THR A 188 3.45 -9.33 63.33
N HIS A 189 2.70 -8.58 62.51
CA HIS A 189 3.30 -7.77 61.45
C HIS A 189 4.14 -6.59 62.00
N SER A 190 3.69 -5.99 63.12
CA SER A 190 4.39 -4.87 63.76
C SER A 190 5.48 -5.30 64.73
N GLU A 191 5.40 -6.52 65.26
CA GLU A 191 6.34 -7.08 66.23
C GLU A 191 6.65 -8.53 65.80
N PRO A 192 7.56 -8.71 64.83
CA PRO A 192 7.92 -10.04 64.35
C PRO A 192 8.71 -10.82 65.41
N ALA A 193 8.40 -12.11 65.52
CA ALA A 193 9.27 -13.07 66.18
C ALA A 193 9.99 -13.92 65.13
N PHE A 194 11.09 -14.55 65.51
CA PHE A 194 11.97 -15.24 64.57
C PHE A 194 12.18 -16.70 64.97
N ILE A 195 12.77 -17.49 64.07
CA ILE A 195 13.11 -18.90 64.32
C ILE A 195 14.53 -19.19 63.85
N ALA A 196 15.30 -19.91 64.67
CA ALA A 196 16.61 -20.44 64.31
C ALA A 196 16.47 -21.92 63.92
N PRO A 197 16.57 -22.28 62.63
CA PRO A 197 16.20 -23.59 62.10
C PRO A 197 17.29 -24.66 62.30
N VAL A 198 17.79 -24.85 63.52
CA VAL A 198 18.88 -25.81 63.80
C VAL A 198 18.50 -27.24 63.43
N GLY A 199 17.24 -27.62 63.69
CA GLY A 199 16.70 -28.91 63.26
C GLY A 199 16.79 -29.17 61.75
N LEU A 200 16.62 -28.12 60.93
CA LEU A 200 16.76 -28.22 59.48
C LEU A 200 18.23 -28.33 59.06
N ALA A 201 19.17 -27.74 59.80
CA ALA A 201 20.60 -27.95 59.57
C ALA A 201 21.03 -29.40 59.88
N TYR A 202 20.45 -30.03 60.90
CA TYR A 202 20.62 -31.48 61.13
C TYR A 202 20.03 -32.29 59.97
N LYS A 203 18.85 -31.88 59.48
CA LYS A 203 18.16 -32.54 58.36
C LYS A 203 18.99 -32.44 57.06
N HIS A 204 19.62 -31.29 56.81
CA HIS A 204 20.51 -31.09 55.67
C HIS A 204 21.63 -32.14 55.64
N LEU A 205 22.28 -32.40 56.78
CA LEU A 205 23.32 -33.42 56.89
C LEU A 205 22.75 -34.85 56.86
N TYR A 206 21.53 -35.06 57.38
CA TYR A 206 20.82 -36.34 57.24
C TYR A 206 20.58 -36.67 55.76
N ASP A 207 19.97 -35.74 55.02
CA ASP A 207 19.61 -35.90 53.62
C ASP A 207 20.88 -36.09 52.77
N ALA A 208 21.94 -35.29 53.01
CA ALA A 208 23.21 -35.43 52.32
C ALA A 208 23.84 -36.82 52.48
N VAL A 209 23.71 -37.46 53.66
CA VAL A 209 24.14 -38.85 53.85
C VAL A 209 23.17 -39.83 53.22
N ALA A 210 21.87 -39.62 53.36
CA ALA A 210 20.83 -40.50 52.81
C ALA A 210 20.91 -40.60 51.28
N ASP A 211 21.24 -39.50 50.59
CA ASP A 211 21.41 -39.41 49.14
C ASP A 211 22.57 -40.28 48.62
N THR A 212 23.51 -40.67 49.49
CA THR A 212 24.58 -41.62 49.15
C THR A 212 24.12 -43.08 49.20
N GLY A 213 22.90 -43.35 49.65
CA GLY A 213 22.34 -44.69 49.87
C GLY A 213 22.80 -45.37 51.17
N VAL A 214 23.50 -44.64 52.03
CA VAL A 214 23.91 -45.08 53.38
C VAL A 214 22.84 -44.67 54.39
N ASP A 215 22.49 -45.57 55.32
CA ASP A 215 21.63 -45.24 56.46
C ASP A 215 22.31 -44.16 57.32
N PRO A 216 21.75 -42.93 57.41
CA PRO A 216 22.40 -41.83 58.13
C PRO A 216 22.62 -42.12 59.61
N SER A 217 21.80 -42.97 60.23
CA SER A 217 21.86 -43.28 61.66
C SER A 217 22.81 -44.44 61.99
N ALA A 218 23.27 -45.17 60.97
CA ALA A 218 24.13 -46.34 61.09
C ALA A 218 25.63 -45.98 61.09
N GLY A 219 26.33 -46.34 62.17
CA GLY A 219 27.78 -46.11 62.28
C GLY A 219 28.13 -44.63 62.52
N SER A 220 29.31 -44.21 62.07
CA SER A 220 29.82 -42.85 62.23
C SER A 220 29.73 -42.10 60.90
N THR A 221 28.62 -41.44 60.66
CA THR A 221 28.33 -40.63 59.46
C THR A 221 28.38 -39.14 59.80
N ALA A 222 28.36 -38.27 58.79
CA ALA A 222 28.27 -36.82 59.00
C ALA A 222 27.01 -36.39 59.78
N PHE A 223 25.94 -37.18 59.75
CA PHE A 223 24.74 -36.96 60.54
C PHE A 223 24.86 -37.55 61.95
N SER A 224 25.26 -38.82 62.09
CA SER A 224 25.26 -39.50 63.38
C SER A 224 26.27 -38.91 64.37
N THR A 225 27.36 -38.28 63.88
CA THR A 225 28.34 -37.60 64.74
C THR A 225 27.86 -36.27 65.31
N LEU A 226 26.70 -35.74 64.88
CA LEU A 226 26.06 -34.58 65.52
C LEU A 226 25.53 -34.92 66.92
N TYR A 227 25.36 -36.21 67.23
CA TYR A 227 24.79 -36.69 68.49
C TYR A 227 25.85 -37.20 69.45
N SER A 228 25.55 -37.06 70.74
CA SER A 228 26.22 -37.78 71.81
C SER A 228 25.86 -39.28 71.78
N SER A 229 26.48 -40.09 72.64
CA SER A 229 26.23 -41.54 72.68
C SER A 229 24.78 -41.95 72.98
N ASP A 230 23.95 -41.02 73.48
CA ASP A 230 22.53 -41.27 73.77
C ASP A 230 21.59 -41.05 72.58
N GLY A 231 22.09 -40.56 71.44
CA GLY A 231 21.28 -40.32 70.24
C GLY A 231 20.28 -39.17 70.37
N SER A 232 20.38 -38.34 71.41
CA SER A 232 19.50 -37.19 71.65
C SER A 232 20.30 -35.91 71.88
N HIS A 233 21.19 -35.88 72.87
CA HIS A 233 21.98 -34.70 73.18
C HIS A 233 23.01 -34.40 72.07
N PRO A 234 23.37 -33.12 71.88
CA PRO A 234 24.32 -32.76 70.83
C PRO A 234 25.75 -33.17 71.23
N SER A 235 26.52 -33.66 70.25
CA SER A 235 27.97 -33.73 70.35
C SER A 235 28.58 -32.32 70.23
N ILE A 236 29.91 -32.21 70.27
CA ILE A 236 30.57 -30.94 69.98
C ILE A 236 30.27 -30.43 68.56
N ASP A 237 30.13 -31.33 67.58
CA ASP A 237 29.74 -30.99 66.21
C ASP A 237 28.32 -30.42 66.18
N GLY A 238 27.38 -31.07 66.88
CA GLY A 238 25.98 -30.63 66.96
C GLY A 238 25.81 -29.28 67.68
N THR A 239 26.58 -29.05 68.75
CA THR A 239 26.61 -27.75 69.44
C THR A 239 27.19 -26.67 68.54
N TYR A 240 28.28 -26.95 67.83
CA TYR A 240 28.89 -25.96 66.95
C TYR A 240 27.98 -25.61 65.77
N LEU A 241 27.33 -26.60 65.15
CA LEU A 241 26.32 -26.37 64.11
C LEU A 241 25.21 -25.44 64.60
N SER A 242 24.73 -25.66 65.83
CA SER A 242 23.72 -24.79 66.44
C SER A 242 24.22 -23.34 66.56
N ALA A 243 25.46 -23.14 67.02
CA ALA A 243 26.07 -21.81 67.12
C ALA A 243 26.23 -21.14 65.75
N CYS A 244 26.59 -21.88 64.69
CA CYS A 244 26.67 -21.37 63.33
C CYS A 244 25.31 -20.91 62.78
N VAL A 245 24.24 -21.66 63.04
CA VAL A 245 22.88 -21.27 62.65
C VAL A 245 22.45 -20.00 63.39
N PHE A 246 22.66 -19.92 64.70
CA PHE A 246 22.34 -18.71 65.46
C PHE A 246 23.12 -17.49 64.97
N HIS A 247 24.42 -17.63 64.70
CA HIS A 247 25.22 -16.55 64.11
C HIS A 247 24.58 -16.06 62.81
N ALA A 248 24.32 -16.96 61.86
CA ALA A 248 23.77 -16.60 60.56
C ALA A 248 22.40 -15.90 60.67
N VAL A 249 21.54 -16.39 61.57
CA VAL A 249 20.22 -15.80 61.83
C VAL A 249 20.32 -14.40 62.46
N ILE A 250 21.23 -14.21 63.41
CA ILE A 250 21.33 -12.94 64.15
C ILE A 250 22.02 -11.86 63.31
N THR A 251 23.07 -12.21 62.56
CA THR A 251 23.91 -11.21 61.89
C THR A 251 23.61 -11.04 60.40
N GLY A 252 22.90 -12.01 59.79
CA GLY A 252 22.79 -12.08 58.32
C GLY A 252 24.08 -12.43 57.62
N GLU A 253 25.14 -12.79 58.36
CA GLU A 253 26.45 -13.10 57.81
C GLU A 253 26.69 -14.61 57.76
N SER A 254 27.37 -15.06 56.69
CA SER A 254 27.77 -16.47 56.59
C SER A 254 28.73 -16.88 57.72
N PRO A 255 28.50 -18.03 58.38
CA PRO A 255 29.42 -18.58 59.38
C PRO A 255 30.65 -19.24 58.73
N VAL A 256 30.71 -19.35 57.40
CA VAL A 256 31.84 -19.95 56.68
C VAL A 256 33.11 -19.13 56.89
N GLY A 257 34.15 -19.80 57.38
CA GLY A 257 35.44 -19.17 57.68
C GLY A 257 35.55 -18.56 59.07
N ARG A 258 34.49 -18.61 59.90
CA ARG A 258 34.52 -18.16 61.30
C ARG A 258 35.26 -19.11 62.23
N SER A 259 35.59 -18.64 63.43
CA SER A 259 36.21 -19.45 64.48
C SER A 259 35.37 -20.68 64.85
N TYR A 260 36.06 -21.79 65.14
CA TYR A 260 35.46 -23.07 65.52
C TYR A 260 36.19 -23.69 66.73
N PRO A 261 35.50 -24.55 67.51
CA PRO A 261 36.11 -25.26 68.64
C PRO A 261 37.30 -26.14 68.19
N GLY A 262 38.43 -26.06 68.90
CA GLY A 262 39.64 -26.84 68.56
C GLY A 262 39.48 -28.36 68.66
N GLN A 263 38.35 -28.87 69.14
CA GLN A 263 37.96 -30.28 69.14
C GLN A 263 37.42 -30.75 67.77
N ILE A 264 37.06 -29.82 66.88
CA ILE A 264 36.51 -30.10 65.54
C ILE A 264 37.63 -29.93 64.51
N SER A 265 37.75 -30.88 63.59
CA SER A 265 38.74 -30.76 62.50
C SER A 265 38.36 -29.65 61.52
N PRO A 266 39.32 -28.99 60.85
CA PRO A 266 39.01 -27.89 59.91
C PRO A 266 38.01 -28.28 58.82
N ALA A 267 38.12 -29.48 58.26
CA ALA A 267 37.22 -29.97 57.22
C ALA A 267 35.78 -30.17 57.75
N ARG A 268 35.65 -30.70 58.98
CA ARG A 268 34.35 -30.86 59.63
C ARG A 268 33.75 -29.52 60.02
N ALA A 269 34.56 -28.58 60.50
CA ALA A 269 34.08 -27.23 60.82
C ALA A 269 33.52 -26.53 59.58
N LEU A 270 34.22 -26.64 58.44
CA LEU A 270 33.73 -26.11 57.16
C LEU A 270 32.40 -26.74 56.75
N GLU A 271 32.28 -28.07 56.80
CA GLU A 271 31.03 -28.78 56.47
C GLU A 271 29.85 -28.33 57.35
N LEU A 272 30.08 -28.12 58.65
CA LEU A 272 29.05 -27.62 59.58
C LEU A 272 28.67 -26.15 59.30
N GLN A 273 29.64 -25.30 58.96
CA GLN A 273 29.41 -23.90 58.60
C GLN A 273 28.63 -23.80 57.29
N GLU A 274 28.99 -24.59 56.28
CA GLU A 274 28.28 -24.63 54.99
C GLU A 274 26.86 -25.17 55.16
N ALA A 275 26.65 -26.19 55.99
CA ALA A 275 25.31 -26.69 56.31
C ALA A 275 24.45 -25.62 57.00
N ALA A 276 25.01 -24.87 57.94
CA ALA A 276 24.30 -23.75 58.58
C ALA A 276 23.98 -22.63 57.59
N ALA A 277 24.94 -22.22 56.76
CA ALA A 277 24.76 -21.19 55.74
C ALA A 277 23.70 -21.60 54.70
N ALA A 278 23.77 -22.84 54.21
CA ALA A 278 22.80 -23.36 53.26
C ALA A 278 21.40 -23.42 53.85
N THR A 279 21.27 -23.77 55.14
CA THR A 279 19.97 -23.79 55.82
C THR A 279 19.36 -22.40 55.90
N VAL A 280 20.12 -21.40 56.37
CA VAL A 280 19.60 -20.05 56.62
C VAL A 280 19.37 -19.27 55.33
N PHE A 281 20.32 -19.26 54.40
CA PHE A 281 20.26 -18.41 53.21
C PHE A 281 19.62 -19.06 51.98
N ASN A 282 19.60 -20.40 51.90
CA ASN A 282 19.14 -21.12 50.70
C ASN A 282 18.06 -22.17 50.99
N GLY A 283 17.73 -22.44 52.26
CA GLY A 283 17.02 -23.65 52.67
C GLY A 283 15.70 -23.43 53.41
N SER A 284 15.39 -22.21 53.86
CA SER A 284 14.16 -21.91 54.60
C SER A 284 13.64 -20.51 54.32
N ASP A 285 12.31 -20.37 54.20
CA ASP A 285 11.60 -19.12 53.93
C ASP A 285 11.16 -18.40 55.24
N TYR A 286 12.01 -18.41 56.28
CA TYR A 286 11.71 -17.70 57.52
C TYR A 286 12.16 -16.25 57.44
N LEU A 287 11.38 -15.34 58.04
CA LEU A 287 11.82 -13.97 58.29
C LEU A 287 12.95 -13.99 59.33
N TYR A 288 14.02 -13.24 59.08
CA TYR A 288 15.15 -13.10 60.00
C TYR A 288 15.33 -11.68 60.53
N PRO A 289 15.96 -11.50 61.71
CA PRO A 289 16.19 -10.17 62.30
C PRO A 289 16.88 -9.17 61.38
N PHE A 290 17.84 -9.59 60.57
CA PHE A 290 18.59 -8.72 59.65
C PHE A 290 17.79 -8.27 58.43
N GLU A 291 16.59 -8.81 58.22
CA GLU A 291 15.70 -8.49 57.10
C GLU A 291 14.67 -7.40 57.47
N VAL A 292 14.65 -6.95 58.72
CA VAL A 292 13.78 -5.88 59.22
C VAL A 292 14.58 -4.58 59.29
N GLU A 293 14.29 -3.61 58.41
CA GLU A 293 14.95 -2.28 58.39
C GLU A 293 14.54 -1.39 59.59
N PRO A 294 15.42 -0.49 60.08
CA PRO A 294 15.09 0.45 61.16
C PRO A 294 14.09 1.53 60.71
N PRO A 295 13.25 2.10 61.61
CA PRO A 295 12.21 3.06 61.23
C PRO A 295 12.81 4.39 60.73
N GLY A 296 12.53 4.75 59.47
CA GLY A 296 13.00 5.97 58.81
C GLY A 296 11.89 7.00 58.53
N ILE A 297 12.18 7.99 57.67
CA ILE A 297 11.15 8.87 57.10
C ILE A 297 10.62 8.21 55.82
N GLU A 298 9.31 7.94 55.80
CA GLU A 298 8.67 7.18 54.72
C GLU A 298 7.43 7.91 54.19
N PHE A 299 7.14 7.73 52.91
CA PHE A 299 5.86 8.08 52.31
C PHE A 299 4.75 7.20 52.91
N GLY A 300 3.61 7.80 53.25
CA GLY A 300 2.46 7.00 53.71
C GLY A 300 1.80 6.12 52.64
N PRO A 301 1.76 6.49 51.34
CA PRO A 301 1.24 5.61 50.29
C PRO A 301 2.30 4.67 49.69
N ASP A 302 1.90 3.43 49.40
CA ASP A 302 2.71 2.49 48.62
C ASP A 302 2.78 2.87 47.14
N SER A 303 3.96 2.68 46.53
CA SER A 303 4.16 2.85 45.09
C SER A 303 3.22 1.98 44.25
N GLY A 304 2.87 2.46 43.05
CA GLY A 304 2.07 1.71 42.06
C GLY A 304 0.69 2.30 41.74
N SER A 305 0.34 3.46 42.31
CA SER A 305 -0.90 4.16 41.97
C SER A 305 -0.95 4.57 40.49
N ILE A 306 -2.13 4.47 39.88
CA ILE A 306 -2.42 4.94 38.53
C ILE A 306 -3.59 5.94 38.59
N PHE A 307 -3.43 7.10 37.97
CA PHE A 307 -4.44 8.15 37.90
C PHE A 307 -4.80 8.47 36.45
N ASP A 308 -6.08 8.62 36.14
CA ASP A 308 -6.53 9.03 34.81
C ASP A 308 -6.41 10.55 34.63
N ILE A 309 -5.99 10.98 33.45
CA ILE A 309 -5.96 12.41 33.10
C ILE A 309 -6.27 12.64 31.62
N ASP A 310 -7.21 13.53 31.35
CA ASP A 310 -7.57 13.90 29.98
C ASP A 310 -6.50 14.77 29.32
N PRO A 311 -6.38 14.72 27.97
CA PRO A 311 -5.47 15.58 27.22
C PRO A 311 -5.60 17.06 27.58
N GLY A 312 -4.48 17.70 27.93
CA GLY A 312 -4.46 19.11 28.32
C GLY A 312 -5.04 19.45 29.69
N ALA A 313 -5.56 18.47 30.44
CA ALA A 313 -6.10 18.69 31.77
C ALA A 313 -5.00 18.83 32.83
N THR A 314 -5.35 19.44 33.95
CA THR A 314 -4.49 19.56 35.14
C THR A 314 -5.11 18.79 36.29
N ILE A 315 -4.31 17.94 36.94
CA ILE A 315 -4.69 17.21 38.16
C ILE A 315 -3.92 17.75 39.36
N GLY A 316 -4.60 17.96 40.48
CA GLY A 316 -3.98 18.30 41.76
C GLY A 316 -3.77 17.05 42.62
N LEU A 317 -2.56 16.83 43.11
CA LEU A 317 -2.17 15.69 43.92
C LEU A 317 -1.68 16.15 45.30
N ASN A 318 -1.93 15.32 46.31
CA ASN A 318 -1.52 15.57 47.68
C ASN A 318 -1.15 14.25 48.35
N PHE A 319 0.13 14.08 48.69
CA PHE A 319 0.65 12.87 49.33
C PHE A 319 1.26 13.21 50.68
N ASN A 320 1.27 12.23 51.58
CA ASN A 320 1.80 12.40 52.92
C ASN A 320 3.10 11.61 53.12
N PHE A 321 3.89 12.05 54.10
CA PHE A 321 5.05 11.33 54.61
C PHE A 321 5.10 11.47 56.13
N THR A 322 5.71 10.52 56.83
CA THR A 322 5.82 10.51 58.29
C THR A 322 7.23 10.12 58.69
N ASN A 323 7.80 10.84 59.66
CA ASN A 323 9.03 10.46 60.31
C ASN A 323 8.71 9.49 61.47
N HIS A 324 9.13 8.23 61.37
CA HIS A 324 8.91 7.21 62.39
C HIS A 324 10.02 7.15 63.45
N ALA A 325 11.09 7.92 63.28
CA ALA A 325 12.16 8.04 64.27
C ALA A 325 11.69 8.80 65.51
N GLU A 326 12.33 8.54 66.66
CA GLU A 326 12.04 9.22 67.93
C GLU A 326 12.57 10.67 68.01
N VAL A 327 13.23 11.15 66.96
CA VAL A 327 13.84 12.48 66.85
C VAL A 327 13.27 13.26 65.67
N ASP A 328 13.13 14.58 65.83
CA ASP A 328 12.76 15.48 64.74
C ASP A 328 13.87 15.54 63.68
N ASP A 329 13.48 15.67 62.41
CA ASP A 329 14.36 15.75 61.25
C ASP A 329 13.85 16.80 60.24
N GLU A 330 14.61 17.03 59.16
CA GLU A 330 14.19 17.71 57.94
C GLU A 330 14.16 16.70 56.79
N ALA A 331 13.20 16.82 55.89
CA ALA A 331 13.10 15.95 54.72
C ALA A 331 13.12 16.76 53.44
N VAL A 332 14.01 16.40 52.50
CA VAL A 332 14.02 16.97 51.15
C VAL A 332 13.12 16.12 50.27
N VAL A 333 12.13 16.76 49.63
CA VAL A 333 11.26 16.11 48.65
C VAL A 333 11.49 16.72 47.28
N ASP A 334 11.93 15.91 46.33
CA ASP A 334 11.98 16.25 44.91
C ASP A 334 11.01 15.40 44.09
N ILE A 335 10.49 15.99 43.01
CA ILE A 335 9.48 15.37 42.15
C ILE A 335 9.99 15.40 40.71
N SER A 336 10.04 14.22 40.11
CA SER A 336 10.40 14.02 38.70
C SER A 336 9.26 13.34 37.95
N GLY A 337 9.21 13.55 36.63
CA GLY A 337 8.13 13.03 35.80
C GLY A 337 8.51 12.89 34.34
N SER A 338 7.54 12.41 33.56
CA SER A 338 7.69 12.15 32.13
C SER A 338 7.91 13.43 31.33
N GLU A 339 8.70 13.34 30.26
CA GLU A 339 9.00 14.48 29.38
C GLU A 339 7.73 15.05 28.72
N GLY A 340 7.64 16.38 28.60
CA GLY A 340 6.49 17.08 28.02
C GLY A 340 5.34 17.35 28.99
N TRP A 341 5.39 16.81 30.21
CA TRP A 341 4.43 17.09 31.28
C TRP A 341 4.91 18.26 32.14
N SER A 342 4.00 19.14 32.56
CA SER A 342 4.34 20.22 33.51
C SER A 342 4.02 19.79 34.93
N ILE A 343 4.98 19.97 35.84
CA ILE A 343 4.80 19.75 37.28
C ILE A 343 4.95 21.11 37.96
N GLU A 344 3.94 21.50 38.73
CA GLU A 344 3.88 22.78 39.40
C GLU A 344 3.49 22.61 40.87
N TRP A 345 4.07 23.40 41.75
CA TRP A 345 3.72 23.47 43.17
C TRP A 345 3.86 24.91 43.67
N SER A 346 3.47 25.17 44.91
CA SER A 346 3.53 26.53 45.49
C SER A 346 4.88 26.93 46.09
N ASN A 347 5.87 26.03 46.10
CA ASN A 347 7.19 26.29 46.68
C ASN A 347 8.05 27.18 45.75
N ALA A 348 9.10 27.77 46.31
CA ALA A 348 9.96 28.72 45.57
C ALA A 348 10.92 28.00 44.61
N GLU A 349 11.39 26.82 45.00
CA GLU A 349 12.24 25.94 44.22
C GLU A 349 11.42 25.22 43.15
N PRO A 350 11.98 24.83 42.00
CA PRO A 350 11.28 23.97 41.05
C PRO A 350 11.15 22.53 41.61
N PRO A 351 10.07 21.78 41.30
CA PRO A 351 9.83 20.43 41.83
C PRO A 351 11.02 19.47 41.70
N GLY A 352 11.73 19.47 40.58
CA GLY A 352 12.89 18.60 40.36
C GLY A 352 14.19 19.02 41.06
N ALA A 353 14.24 20.21 41.69
CA ALA A 353 15.39 20.63 42.50
C ALA A 353 15.23 20.26 43.99
N GLY A 354 14.03 19.87 44.41
CA GLY A 354 13.70 19.53 45.78
C GLY A 354 13.29 20.73 46.64
N HIS A 355 12.46 20.47 47.64
CA HIS A 355 12.09 21.42 48.70
C HIS A 355 12.25 20.75 50.06
N THR A 356 12.78 21.49 51.04
CA THR A 356 12.96 21.01 52.41
C THR A 356 11.68 21.25 53.22
N TYR A 357 11.15 20.17 53.80
CA TYR A 357 10.02 20.17 54.71
C TYR A 357 10.49 19.82 56.13
N ASP A 358 9.88 20.42 57.15
CA ASP A 358 10.05 19.96 58.54
C ASP A 358 9.49 18.54 58.68
N ALA A 359 10.19 17.62 59.32
CA ALA A 359 9.77 16.22 59.54
C ALA A 359 9.79 15.87 61.04
N PRO A 360 8.79 16.33 61.83
CA PRO A 360 8.74 16.08 63.26
C PRO A 360 8.43 14.62 63.57
N SER A 361 8.98 14.11 64.67
CA SER A 361 8.79 12.72 65.12
C SER A 361 7.29 12.38 65.24
N ASN A 362 6.88 11.32 64.55
CA ASN A 362 5.51 10.79 64.54
C ASN A 362 4.42 11.80 64.12
N ILE A 363 4.78 12.85 63.36
CA ILE A 363 3.82 13.82 62.81
C ILE A 363 3.82 13.74 61.28
N THR A 364 2.65 13.40 60.73
CA THR A 364 2.43 13.35 59.28
C THR A 364 2.48 14.73 58.64
N GLN A 365 3.26 14.83 57.56
CA GLN A 365 3.39 16.00 56.70
C GLN A 365 2.74 15.78 55.33
N TRP A 366 2.55 16.84 54.56
CA TRP A 366 1.84 16.80 53.28
C TRP A 366 2.59 17.57 52.19
N VAL A 367 2.65 16.98 51.00
CA VAL A 367 3.25 17.55 49.80
C VAL A 367 2.16 17.71 48.75
N GLN A 368 1.88 18.96 48.38
CA GLN A 368 0.85 19.31 47.40
C GLN A 368 1.49 19.85 46.12
N PHE A 369 1.07 19.33 44.97
CA PHE A 369 1.49 19.77 43.65
C PHE A 369 0.41 19.47 42.61
N SER A 370 0.62 19.93 41.38
CA SER A 370 -0.23 19.65 40.24
C SER A 370 0.57 19.21 39.04
N ILE A 371 -0.03 18.35 38.23
CA ILE A 371 0.53 17.88 36.97
C ILE A 371 -0.42 18.29 35.84
N THR A 372 0.10 18.88 34.77
CA THR A 372 -0.65 19.18 33.55
C THR A 372 -0.22 18.25 32.42
N ALA A 373 -1.21 17.56 31.84
CA ALA A 373 -1.04 16.73 30.67
C ALA A 373 -0.73 17.60 29.43
N PRO A 374 0.20 17.18 28.54
CA PRO A 374 0.40 17.85 27.27
C PRO A 374 -0.88 17.82 26.43
N GLN A 375 -0.99 18.74 25.47
CA GLN A 375 -1.99 18.66 24.41
C GLN A 375 -1.59 17.59 23.39
N ILE A 376 -2.56 17.07 22.64
CA ILE A 376 -2.26 16.09 21.60
C ILE A 376 -1.65 16.77 20.39
N SER A 377 -0.53 16.22 19.94
CA SER A 377 0.13 16.57 18.68
C SER A 377 0.42 15.30 17.92
N ASP A 378 0.03 15.24 16.65
CA ASP A 378 0.30 14.09 15.75
C ASP A 378 -0.11 12.74 16.35
N GLY A 379 -1.21 12.71 17.10
CA GLY A 379 -1.73 11.50 17.73
C GLY A 379 -1.06 11.08 19.04
N TYR A 380 -0.12 11.87 19.56
CA TYR A 380 0.59 11.61 20.83
C TYR A 380 0.30 12.67 21.90
N PRO A 381 0.33 12.29 23.19
CA PRO A 381 0.48 10.93 23.74
C PRO A 381 -0.71 10.01 23.44
N LEU A 382 -0.42 8.70 23.35
CA LEU A 382 -1.42 7.68 23.02
C LEU A 382 -2.43 7.50 24.16
N ALA A 383 -3.69 7.25 23.84
CA ALA A 383 -4.68 6.93 24.86
C ALA A 383 -4.32 5.62 25.57
N GLY A 384 -4.45 5.59 26.89
CA GLY A 384 -4.08 4.46 27.74
C GLY A 384 -2.57 4.30 27.96
N SER A 385 -1.72 5.21 27.47
CA SER A 385 -0.29 5.15 27.80
C SER A 385 -0.05 5.60 29.25
N LEU A 386 0.77 4.83 29.95
CA LEU A 386 1.18 5.13 31.32
C LEU A 386 2.44 6.01 31.32
N HIS A 387 2.34 7.17 31.96
CA HIS A 387 3.44 8.11 32.15
C HIS A 387 3.89 8.09 33.60
N GLN A 388 5.17 7.80 33.83
CA GLN A 388 5.72 7.61 35.17
C GLN A 388 6.14 8.92 35.82
N PHE A 389 5.92 8.99 37.12
CA PHE A 389 6.32 10.07 38.03
C PHE A 389 6.90 9.46 39.30
N SER A 390 7.93 10.10 39.85
CA SER A 390 8.65 9.65 41.03
C SER A 390 8.79 10.82 41.98
N MET A 391 8.39 10.60 43.23
CA MET A 391 8.74 11.47 44.35
C MET A 391 9.85 10.79 45.15
N GLN A 392 10.94 11.50 45.38
CA GLN A 392 12.03 11.06 46.23
C GLN A 392 11.98 11.85 47.53
N LEU A 393 12.06 11.13 48.65
CA LEU A 393 12.15 11.66 50.00
C LEU A 393 13.55 11.34 50.52
N THR A 394 14.27 12.35 51.02
CA THR A 394 15.62 12.17 51.59
C THR A 394 15.68 12.76 52.99
N SER A 395 16.08 11.97 53.98
CA SER A 395 16.34 12.45 55.35
C SER A 395 17.54 13.41 55.39
N GLY A 396 17.43 14.47 56.19
CA GLY A 396 18.50 15.42 56.46
C GLY A 396 19.53 14.93 57.48
N LEU A 397 19.17 13.98 58.35
CA LEU A 397 20.05 13.46 59.42
C LEU A 397 20.91 12.29 58.98
N ASP A 398 20.36 11.31 58.27
CA ASP A 398 21.04 10.05 57.95
C ASP A 398 21.18 9.79 56.43
N GLU A 399 20.67 10.69 55.60
CA GLU A 399 20.65 10.58 54.13
C GLU A 399 19.89 9.35 53.60
N SER A 400 19.08 8.69 54.44
CA SER A 400 18.16 7.63 54.03
C SER A 400 17.15 8.15 53.01
N ARG A 401 16.67 7.25 52.16
CA ARG A 401 15.81 7.61 51.02
C ARG A 401 14.63 6.67 50.91
N ASP A 402 13.49 7.26 50.60
CA ASP A 402 12.28 6.55 50.23
C ASP A 402 11.72 7.10 48.91
N TRP A 403 10.94 6.29 48.21
CA TRP A 403 10.39 6.60 46.89
C TRP A 403 8.91 6.27 46.80
N TYR A 404 8.15 7.25 46.31
CA TYR A 404 6.78 7.03 45.88
C TYR A 404 6.68 7.20 44.36
N ASN A 405 6.51 6.06 43.68
CA ASN A 405 6.35 5.98 42.24
C ASN A 405 4.88 5.79 41.87
N PHE A 406 4.37 6.63 40.98
CA PHE A 406 3.01 6.54 40.46
C PHE A 406 2.99 6.81 38.95
N SER A 407 1.88 6.48 38.30
CA SER A 407 1.69 6.72 36.88
C SER A 407 0.41 7.49 36.59
N LEU A 408 0.41 8.25 35.50
CA LEU A 408 -0.79 8.86 34.93
C LEU A 408 -1.14 8.13 33.63
N GLU A 409 -2.36 7.61 33.55
CA GLU A 409 -2.94 7.02 32.34
C GLU A 409 -3.55 8.13 31.48
N TYR A 410 -3.07 8.27 30.25
CA TYR A 410 -3.47 9.35 29.36
C TYR A 410 -4.83 9.09 28.71
N GLY A 411 -5.73 10.07 28.79
CA GLY A 411 -7.12 9.95 28.32
C GLY A 411 -7.27 9.91 26.80
N PHE A 412 -8.50 9.64 26.37
CA PHE A 412 -8.87 9.55 24.96
C PHE A 412 -9.21 10.93 24.37
N TYR A 413 -8.77 11.16 23.15
CA TYR A 413 -9.25 12.22 22.28
C TYR A 413 -9.63 11.63 20.93
N HIS A 414 -10.71 12.16 20.38
CA HIS A 414 -11.28 11.72 19.13
C HIS A 414 -11.43 12.93 18.22
N GLY A 415 -11.08 12.75 16.95
CA GLY A 415 -11.18 13.81 15.97
C GLY A 415 -10.80 13.29 14.59
N ALA A 416 -11.34 13.92 13.57
CA ALA A 416 -11.05 13.61 12.17
C ALA A 416 -10.91 14.91 11.39
N THR A 417 -10.12 14.87 10.33
CA THR A 417 -10.02 15.99 9.39
C THR A 417 -9.98 15.48 7.96
N ILE A 418 -10.39 16.34 7.02
CA ILE A 418 -10.13 16.17 5.60
C ILE A 418 -8.90 16.99 5.25
N ASP A 419 -7.84 16.35 4.78
CA ASP A 419 -6.59 17.01 4.40
C ASP A 419 -6.62 17.52 2.96
N GLU A 420 -7.19 16.71 2.07
CA GLU A 420 -7.24 16.95 0.62
C GLU A 420 -8.57 16.45 0.05
N GLY A 421 -9.11 17.16 -0.94
CA GLY A 421 -10.37 16.81 -1.59
C GLY A 421 -11.31 18.00 -1.80
N GLY A 422 -12.46 17.74 -2.44
CA GLY A 422 -13.45 18.75 -2.77
C GLY A 422 -13.10 19.63 -3.98
N GLY A 423 -13.81 20.74 -4.12
CA GLY A 423 -13.61 21.72 -5.19
C GLY A 423 -14.52 21.52 -6.40
N ASN A 424 -13.99 21.73 -7.60
CA ASN A 424 -14.77 21.69 -8.85
C ASN A 424 -14.30 20.53 -9.74
N ALA A 425 -15.25 19.78 -10.29
CA ALA A 425 -15.01 18.75 -11.28
C ALA A 425 -16.00 18.89 -12.45
N SER A 426 -15.64 18.35 -13.61
CA SER A 426 -16.49 18.34 -14.79
C SER A 426 -16.45 17.01 -15.51
N LEU A 427 -17.58 16.61 -16.06
CA LEU A 427 -17.72 15.41 -16.88
C LEU A 427 -18.74 15.62 -18.00
N SER A 428 -18.78 14.71 -18.94
CA SER A 428 -19.77 14.69 -20.03
C SER A 428 -21.15 14.24 -19.54
N PRO A 429 -22.23 14.53 -20.28
CA PRO A 429 -23.55 13.98 -19.98
C PRO A 429 -23.52 12.44 -20.01
N GLY A 430 -24.16 11.79 -19.02
CA GLY A 430 -24.21 10.33 -18.91
C GLY A 430 -22.92 9.65 -18.43
N ASP A 431 -21.79 10.36 -18.43
CA ASP A 431 -20.50 9.83 -17.98
C ASP A 431 -20.43 9.68 -16.45
N VAL A 432 -19.35 9.04 -16.01
CA VAL A 432 -19.02 8.80 -14.61
C VAL A 432 -17.62 9.36 -14.32
N ILE A 433 -17.45 10.02 -13.20
CA ILE A 433 -16.16 10.54 -12.72
C ILE A 433 -15.83 9.99 -11.34
N ASP A 434 -14.55 9.68 -11.15
CA ASP A 434 -13.99 9.23 -9.89
C ASP A 434 -13.40 10.44 -9.13
N LEU A 435 -13.72 10.55 -7.84
CA LEU A 435 -13.26 11.61 -6.96
C LEU A 435 -12.64 10.99 -5.70
N PHE A 436 -11.63 11.65 -5.17
CA PHE A 436 -10.88 11.16 -4.02
C PHE A 436 -10.82 12.23 -2.92
N VAL A 437 -10.96 11.79 -1.68
CA VAL A 437 -10.87 12.64 -0.49
C VAL A 437 -9.97 11.97 0.53
N THR A 438 -8.94 12.66 0.98
CA THR A 438 -8.00 12.16 1.98
C THR A 438 -8.44 12.63 3.36
N ALA A 439 -8.73 11.68 4.24
CA ALA A 439 -9.10 11.93 5.63
C ALA A 439 -7.98 11.48 6.57
N ARG A 440 -7.85 12.14 7.74
CA ARG A 440 -6.85 11.80 8.76
C ARG A 440 -7.48 11.66 10.14
N ASN A 441 -6.99 10.66 10.89
CA ASN A 441 -7.33 10.49 12.30
C ASN A 441 -6.52 11.47 13.17
N LEU A 442 -7.19 12.46 13.75
CA LEU A 442 -6.59 13.41 14.70
C LEU A 442 -6.61 12.91 16.15
N GLY A 443 -7.33 11.81 16.41
CA GLY A 443 -7.38 11.18 17.72
C GLY A 443 -6.06 10.52 18.11
N ASN A 444 -5.91 10.23 19.40
CA ASN A 444 -4.74 9.55 19.96
C ASN A 444 -4.94 8.04 20.19
N SER A 445 -5.93 7.44 19.51
CA SER A 445 -6.20 6.00 19.56
C SER A 445 -6.56 5.48 18.17
N VAL A 446 -6.40 4.17 17.98
CA VAL A 446 -6.84 3.49 16.76
C VAL A 446 -8.36 3.60 16.64
N ARG A 447 -8.86 4.16 15.54
CA ARG A 447 -10.29 4.42 15.35
C ARG A 447 -10.73 4.30 13.89
N ASP A 448 -11.99 3.91 13.73
CA ASP A 448 -12.68 3.98 12.45
C ASP A 448 -13.16 5.43 12.22
N LEU A 449 -12.89 5.94 11.03
CA LEU A 449 -13.50 7.17 10.53
C LEU A 449 -14.73 6.84 9.69
N VAL A 450 -15.80 7.57 9.92
CA VAL A 450 -17.05 7.45 9.18
C VAL A 450 -17.09 8.56 8.15
N VAL A 451 -17.54 8.23 6.94
CA VAL A 451 -17.74 9.17 5.85
C VAL A 451 -19.20 9.18 5.43
N GLY A 452 -19.70 10.36 5.10
CA GLY A 452 -21.01 10.57 4.50
C GLY A 452 -20.95 11.65 3.43
N ILE A 453 -21.86 11.57 2.46
CA ILE A 453 -22.11 12.62 1.47
C ILE A 453 -23.55 13.12 1.61
N ALA A 454 -23.72 14.41 1.42
CA ALA A 454 -25.03 15.06 1.49
C ALA A 454 -25.14 16.15 0.42
N GLU A 455 -26.29 16.22 -0.25
CA GLU A 455 -26.57 17.29 -1.21
C GLU A 455 -26.66 18.64 -0.48
N VAL A 456 -26.13 19.68 -1.12
CA VAL A 456 -26.21 21.06 -0.64
C VAL A 456 -26.83 21.97 -1.70
N ASP A 457 -27.51 23.02 -1.25
CA ASP A 457 -28.01 24.05 -2.15
C ASP A 457 -26.89 24.97 -2.67
N ALA A 458 -27.23 25.86 -3.60
CA ALA A 458 -26.28 26.82 -4.17
C ALA A 458 -25.69 27.82 -3.14
N ASN A 459 -26.26 27.90 -1.94
CA ASN A 459 -25.76 28.73 -0.84
C ASN A 459 -24.94 27.90 0.18
N GLY A 460 -24.74 26.60 -0.04
CA GLY A 460 -24.01 25.69 0.84
C GLY A 460 -24.83 25.19 2.04
N SER A 461 -26.15 25.31 2.01
CA SER A 461 -27.01 24.72 3.04
C SER A 461 -27.31 23.27 2.70
N LEU A 462 -27.14 22.36 3.67
CA LEU A 462 -27.53 20.96 3.55
C LEU A 462 -29.03 20.83 3.23
N THR A 463 -29.35 20.06 2.19
CA THR A 463 -30.73 19.79 1.74
C THR A 463 -31.18 18.35 2.02
N GLY A 464 -30.24 17.48 2.42
CA GLY A 464 -30.50 16.07 2.76
C GLY A 464 -29.68 15.58 3.96
N GLU A 465 -29.98 14.36 4.41
CA GLU A 465 -29.23 13.68 5.47
C GLU A 465 -27.94 13.04 4.89
N PRO A 466 -26.81 13.09 5.62
CA PRO A 466 -25.58 12.42 5.21
C PRO A 466 -25.76 10.90 5.06
N GLY A 467 -25.28 10.35 3.94
CA GLY A 467 -25.32 8.91 3.67
C GLY A 467 -24.18 8.45 2.77
N MET A 468 -24.12 7.14 2.47
CA MET A 468 -23.09 6.59 1.56
C MET A 468 -23.39 6.82 0.07
N SER A 469 -24.60 7.29 -0.24
CA SER A 469 -25.04 7.56 -1.60
C SER A 469 -26.07 8.67 -1.59
N LEU A 470 -26.08 9.49 -2.62
CA LEU A 470 -27.13 10.45 -2.91
C LEU A 470 -27.60 10.27 -4.35
N SER A 471 -28.87 10.53 -4.60
CA SER A 471 -29.42 10.61 -5.95
C SER A 471 -30.51 11.66 -5.99
N SER A 472 -30.32 12.63 -6.88
CA SER A 472 -31.20 13.79 -7.02
C SER A 472 -31.12 14.29 -8.46
N ASP A 473 -32.27 14.59 -9.06
CA ASP A 473 -32.34 15.15 -10.41
C ASP A 473 -31.53 14.40 -11.49
N GLY A 474 -31.52 13.06 -11.40
CA GLY A 474 -30.81 12.18 -12.33
C GLY A 474 -29.31 12.08 -12.10
N TRP A 475 -28.76 12.86 -11.16
CA TRP A 475 -27.42 12.64 -10.63
C TRP A 475 -27.41 11.47 -9.66
N ALA A 476 -26.28 10.79 -9.59
CA ALA A 476 -25.97 9.85 -8.53
C ALA A 476 -24.54 10.09 -8.06
N ALA A 477 -24.33 10.15 -6.75
CA ALA A 477 -23.00 10.07 -6.17
C ALA A 477 -22.98 8.97 -5.11
N ILE A 478 -21.90 8.21 -5.05
CA ILE A 478 -21.74 7.09 -4.12
C ILE A 478 -20.31 7.05 -3.59
N VAL A 479 -20.18 6.75 -2.31
CA VAL A 479 -18.90 6.37 -1.71
C VAL A 479 -18.67 4.89 -2.04
N LEU A 480 -17.75 4.61 -2.96
CA LEU A 480 -17.43 3.26 -3.42
C LEU A 480 -16.56 2.51 -2.42
N SER A 481 -15.58 3.19 -1.83
CA SER A 481 -14.70 2.59 -0.83
C SER A 481 -14.34 3.57 0.27
N ARG A 482 -14.32 3.04 1.49
CA ARG A 482 -13.81 3.67 2.71
C ARG A 482 -12.90 2.72 3.49
N THR A 483 -12.37 1.68 2.85
CA THR A 483 -11.65 0.61 3.56
C THR A 483 -10.37 1.10 4.24
N GLN A 484 -9.77 2.19 3.75
CA GLN A 484 -8.60 2.82 4.38
C GLN A 484 -8.96 3.64 5.62
N LEU A 485 -10.26 3.83 5.91
CA LEU A 485 -10.75 4.56 7.07
C LEU A 485 -11.09 3.63 8.24
N ASP A 486 -10.95 2.32 8.06
CA ASP A 486 -11.15 1.33 9.12
C ASP A 486 -9.84 1.16 9.92
N SER A 487 -9.94 1.14 11.25
CA SER A 487 -8.83 0.91 12.19
C SER A 487 -7.61 1.81 11.96
N MET A 488 -7.86 3.10 11.68
CA MET A 488 -6.80 4.08 11.45
C MET A 488 -6.01 4.35 12.73
N THR A 489 -4.70 4.22 12.64
CA THR A 489 -3.77 4.61 13.70
C THR A 489 -3.75 6.13 13.90
N PRO A 490 -3.30 6.62 15.07
CA PRO A 490 -3.19 8.06 15.31
C PRO A 490 -2.31 8.74 14.24
N ASN A 491 -2.79 9.86 13.70
CA ASN A 491 -2.15 10.62 12.61
C ASN A 491 -2.05 9.89 11.25
N GLU A 492 -2.71 8.75 11.09
CA GLU A 492 -2.80 8.08 9.79
C GLU A 492 -3.80 8.78 8.88
N SER A 493 -3.45 8.87 7.59
CA SER A 493 -4.33 9.35 6.52
C SER A 493 -4.81 8.18 5.66
N GLY A 494 -6.06 8.24 5.23
CA GLY A 494 -6.71 7.24 4.40
C GLY A 494 -7.60 7.89 3.35
N GLU A 495 -7.70 7.25 2.20
CA GLU A 495 -8.42 7.77 1.05
C GLU A 495 -9.85 7.23 0.98
N VAL A 496 -10.80 8.13 0.75
CA VAL A 496 -12.19 7.84 0.39
C VAL A 496 -12.31 7.90 -1.13
N TYR A 497 -12.80 6.82 -1.72
CA TYR A 497 -13.09 6.77 -3.15
C TYR A 497 -14.59 7.00 -3.39
N LEU A 498 -14.90 8.08 -4.09
CA LEU A 498 -16.25 8.45 -4.50
C LEU A 498 -16.39 8.35 -6.01
N GLN A 499 -17.61 8.07 -6.45
CA GLN A 499 -17.97 8.07 -7.85
C GLN A 499 -19.23 8.89 -8.06
N VAL A 500 -19.21 9.73 -9.09
CA VAL A 500 -20.33 10.61 -9.45
C VAL A 500 -20.72 10.33 -10.89
N GLN A 501 -22.00 10.05 -11.11
CA GLN A 501 -22.61 9.86 -12.42
C GLN A 501 -23.48 11.06 -12.78
N ALA A 502 -23.24 11.62 -13.97
CA ALA A 502 -24.07 12.67 -14.52
C ALA A 502 -25.30 12.09 -15.22
N PRO A 503 -26.45 12.80 -15.21
CA PRO A 503 -27.56 12.45 -16.08
C PRO A 503 -27.24 12.72 -17.55
N ASP A 504 -28.02 12.12 -18.45
CA ASP A 504 -27.92 12.37 -19.91
C ASP A 504 -28.37 13.78 -20.32
N ARG A 505 -29.15 14.45 -19.44
CA ARG A 505 -29.67 15.81 -19.69
C ARG A 505 -28.64 16.86 -19.29
N TYR A 506 -28.37 17.80 -20.20
CA TYR A 506 -27.48 18.94 -19.96
C TYR A 506 -28.18 20.27 -20.32
N PRO A 507 -27.82 21.40 -19.67
CA PRO A 507 -26.81 21.54 -18.61
C PRO A 507 -27.27 21.00 -17.25
N GLY A 508 -26.31 20.65 -16.39
CA GLY A 508 -26.59 20.19 -15.02
C GLY A 508 -25.40 20.45 -14.10
N VAL A 509 -25.67 20.70 -12.82
CA VAL A 509 -24.66 20.84 -11.77
C VAL A 509 -25.16 20.13 -10.52
N LEU A 510 -24.28 19.35 -9.89
CA LEU A 510 -24.47 18.76 -8.57
C LEU A 510 -23.57 19.46 -7.56
N PHE A 511 -24.14 19.82 -6.41
CA PHE A 511 -23.39 20.31 -5.25
C PHE A 511 -23.62 19.35 -4.09
N PHE A 512 -22.56 18.86 -3.48
CA PHE A 512 -22.64 18.02 -2.29
C PHE A 512 -21.42 18.23 -1.39
N ASP A 513 -21.60 18.04 -0.10
CA ASP A 513 -20.50 18.01 0.85
C ASP A 513 -20.05 16.57 1.09
N VAL A 514 -18.73 16.38 1.20
CA VAL A 514 -18.12 15.16 1.75
C VAL A 514 -17.80 15.45 3.21
N MET A 515 -18.33 14.63 4.11
CA MET A 515 -18.26 14.80 5.56
C MET A 515 -17.55 13.60 6.17
N VAL A 516 -16.59 13.84 7.05
CA VAL A 516 -15.84 12.80 7.77
C VAL A 516 -15.81 13.12 9.26
N TRP A 517 -16.04 12.11 10.09
CA TRP A 517 -15.99 12.22 11.54
C TRP A 517 -15.44 10.94 12.18
N SER A 518 -15.00 11.04 13.44
CA SER A 518 -14.62 9.85 14.21
C SER A 518 -15.86 9.10 14.67
N SER A 519 -15.87 7.77 14.56
CA SER A 519 -16.94 6.92 15.10
C SER A 519 -17.24 7.14 16.59
N ALA A 520 -16.29 7.67 17.36
CA ALA A 520 -16.41 7.96 18.79
C ALA A 520 -16.79 9.42 19.11
N ALA A 521 -16.80 10.32 18.12
CA ALA A 521 -17.20 11.72 18.25
C ALA A 521 -18.01 12.17 17.03
N PRO A 522 -19.27 11.72 16.89
CA PRO A 522 -20.12 12.00 15.72
C PRO A 522 -20.52 13.47 15.57
N GLU A 523 -20.40 14.26 16.64
CA GLU A 523 -20.63 15.70 16.65
C GLU A 523 -19.50 16.53 16.01
N ASP A 524 -18.27 16.00 15.97
CA ASP A 524 -17.08 16.69 15.46
C ASP A 524 -16.83 16.31 14.00
N VAL A 525 -17.55 16.99 13.10
CA VAL A 525 -17.54 16.72 11.66
C VAL A 525 -16.60 17.66 10.91
N SER A 526 -15.72 17.09 10.09
CA SER A 526 -14.95 17.79 9.06
C SER A 526 -15.66 17.66 7.72
N ALA A 527 -15.84 18.77 6.98
CA ALA A 527 -16.57 18.76 5.71
C ALA A 527 -15.87 19.58 4.63
N VAL A 528 -15.95 19.11 3.38
CA VAL A 528 -15.49 19.84 2.20
C VAL A 528 -16.56 19.80 1.10
N SER A 529 -16.78 20.92 0.43
CA SER A 529 -17.77 21.02 -0.65
C SER A 529 -17.20 20.57 -2.00
N GLN A 530 -17.99 19.78 -2.72
CA GLN A 530 -17.74 19.31 -4.07
C GLN A 530 -18.82 19.83 -5.02
N ARG A 531 -18.37 20.44 -6.11
CA ARG A 531 -19.20 20.87 -7.23
C ARG A 531 -18.84 20.06 -8.46
N VAL A 532 -19.83 19.46 -9.10
CA VAL A 532 -19.66 18.67 -10.33
C VAL A 532 -20.57 19.23 -11.42
N SER A 533 -20.01 19.64 -12.55
CA SER A 533 -20.77 20.25 -13.66
C SER A 533 -20.66 19.47 -14.95
N ILE A 534 -21.77 19.39 -15.69
CA ILE A 534 -21.78 18.78 -17.02
C ILE A 534 -21.20 19.75 -18.03
N ILE A 535 -20.12 19.34 -18.71
CA ILE A 535 -19.51 20.07 -19.82
C ILE A 535 -19.44 19.12 -21.02
N PRO A 536 -20.31 19.30 -22.04
CA PRO A 536 -20.30 18.44 -23.21
C PRO A 536 -19.05 18.69 -24.07
N ARG A 537 -18.49 17.63 -24.64
CA ARG A 537 -17.44 17.70 -25.66
C ARG A 537 -18.09 17.63 -27.04
N THR A 538 -17.98 18.70 -27.80
CA THR A 538 -18.50 18.79 -29.17
C THR A 538 -17.35 18.61 -30.17
N GLY A 539 -17.59 17.86 -31.24
CA GLY A 539 -16.61 17.63 -32.30
C GLY A 539 -17.25 16.97 -33.52
N GLY A 540 -16.62 17.13 -34.68
CA GLY A 540 -17.03 16.48 -35.92
C GLY A 540 -15.82 16.15 -36.77
N LEU A 541 -15.97 15.15 -37.63
CA LEU A 541 -14.97 14.75 -38.63
C LEU A 541 -15.67 14.70 -39.99
N LEU A 542 -15.07 15.34 -40.97
CA LEU A 542 -15.52 15.38 -42.35
C LEU A 542 -14.53 14.61 -43.22
N THR A 543 -15.04 13.63 -43.97
CA THR A 543 -14.21 12.80 -44.85
C THR A 543 -14.81 12.73 -46.24
N LEU A 544 -13.95 12.69 -47.26
CA LEU A 544 -14.33 12.37 -48.62
C LEU A 544 -14.34 10.84 -48.77
N GLY A 545 -15.46 10.30 -49.24
CA GLY A 545 -15.54 8.92 -49.71
C GLY A 545 -14.89 8.76 -51.09
N ALA A 546 -15.34 7.78 -51.88
CA ALA A 546 -14.93 7.69 -53.28
C ALA A 546 -15.40 8.95 -54.02
N SER A 547 -14.46 9.82 -54.40
CA SER A 547 -14.76 11.01 -55.18
C SER A 547 -14.74 10.69 -56.67
N GLY A 548 -15.84 10.97 -57.36
CA GLY A 548 -15.86 11.01 -58.82
C GLY A 548 -15.13 12.23 -59.42
N CYS A 549 -14.61 13.12 -58.56
CA CYS A 549 -13.89 14.34 -58.95
C CYS A 549 -12.35 14.21 -58.89
N GLU A 550 -11.80 13.01 -58.66
CA GLU A 550 -10.34 12.76 -58.64
C GLU A 550 -9.68 12.82 -60.03
N GLY A 551 -10.47 13.05 -61.09
CA GLY A 551 -9.99 13.17 -62.46
C GLY A 551 -10.57 14.38 -63.17
N ASP A 552 -10.15 14.54 -64.42
CA ASP A 552 -10.52 15.68 -65.24
C ASP A 552 -12.00 15.64 -65.61
N THR A 553 -12.71 16.74 -65.33
CA THR A 553 -14.12 16.91 -65.65
C THR A 553 -14.27 17.68 -66.95
N VAL A 554 -14.88 17.06 -67.95
CA VAL A 554 -15.11 17.68 -69.27
C VAL A 554 -16.03 18.91 -69.10
N PRO A 555 -15.82 20.02 -69.83
CA PRO A 555 -16.75 21.14 -69.83
C PRO A 555 -18.19 20.71 -70.13
N GLY A 556 -19.15 21.17 -69.31
CA GLY A 556 -20.56 20.78 -69.40
C GLY A 556 -20.95 19.55 -68.57
N ASP A 557 -19.98 18.76 -68.09
CA ASP A 557 -20.24 17.62 -67.21
C ASP A 557 -20.19 18.00 -65.72
N THR A 558 -20.76 17.12 -64.90
CA THR A 558 -20.76 17.22 -63.44
C THR A 558 -20.00 16.04 -62.85
N CYS A 559 -19.02 16.32 -61.98
CA CYS A 559 -18.42 15.28 -61.16
C CYS A 559 -19.13 15.21 -59.80
N HIS A 560 -19.30 14.00 -59.28
CA HIS A 560 -20.03 13.74 -58.03
C HIS A 560 -19.07 13.15 -56.98
N GLY A 561 -19.01 13.77 -55.81
CA GLY A 561 -18.33 13.25 -54.62
C GLY A 561 -19.32 12.79 -53.56
N SER A 562 -18.92 11.85 -52.71
CA SER A 562 -19.70 11.43 -51.54
C SER A 562 -18.99 11.82 -50.26
N LEU A 563 -19.57 12.74 -49.48
CA LEU A 563 -19.06 13.14 -48.17
C LEU A 563 -19.58 12.19 -47.08
N ARG A 564 -18.77 12.05 -46.03
CA ARG A 564 -19.13 11.39 -44.78
C ARG A 564 -18.84 12.32 -43.60
N VAL A 565 -19.85 12.55 -42.78
CA VAL A 565 -19.78 13.33 -41.53
C VAL A 565 -19.91 12.39 -40.35
N GLU A 566 -19.03 12.51 -39.38
CA GLU A 566 -19.05 11.75 -38.13
C GLU A 566 -19.06 12.69 -36.92
N ASN A 567 -19.92 12.41 -35.94
CA ASN A 567 -19.93 13.14 -34.68
C ASN A 567 -18.93 12.51 -33.72
N THR A 568 -17.81 13.20 -33.50
CA THR A 568 -16.74 12.79 -32.58
C THR A 568 -16.96 13.30 -31.15
N GLY A 569 -18.02 14.08 -30.93
CA GLY A 569 -18.44 14.55 -29.61
C GLY A 569 -19.23 13.52 -28.79
N ASP A 570 -19.51 13.87 -27.54
CA ASP A 570 -20.27 13.07 -26.58
C ASP A 570 -21.75 13.46 -26.46
N VAL A 571 -22.19 14.44 -27.26
CA VAL A 571 -23.60 14.88 -27.34
C VAL A 571 -24.15 14.84 -28.75
N THR A 572 -25.47 14.68 -28.84
CA THR A 572 -26.19 14.82 -30.11
C THR A 572 -26.01 16.24 -30.65
N SER A 573 -25.49 16.36 -31.86
CA SER A 573 -25.11 17.65 -32.46
C SER A 573 -25.64 17.77 -33.89
N SER A 574 -26.01 18.99 -34.28
CA SER A 574 -26.47 19.33 -35.63
C SER A 574 -25.37 20.07 -36.38
N PHE A 575 -24.84 19.45 -37.44
CA PHE A 575 -23.74 19.96 -38.26
C PHE A 575 -24.29 20.63 -39.51
N LEU A 576 -23.95 21.90 -39.73
CA LEU A 576 -24.23 22.65 -40.95
C LEU A 576 -23.04 22.55 -41.91
N LEU A 577 -23.26 22.05 -43.12
CA LEU A 577 -22.24 21.93 -44.16
C LEU A 577 -22.26 23.18 -45.03
N THR A 578 -21.08 23.75 -45.28
CA THR A 578 -20.91 24.90 -46.17
C THR A 578 -19.79 24.65 -47.15
N THR A 579 -20.00 25.04 -48.41
CA THR A 579 -18.98 24.98 -49.47
C THR A 579 -18.47 26.36 -49.80
N THR A 580 -17.15 26.48 -49.96
CA THR A 580 -16.48 27.68 -50.49
C THR A 580 -15.49 27.27 -51.56
N VAL A 581 -15.49 27.96 -52.69
CA VAL A 581 -14.53 27.72 -53.78
C VAL A 581 -13.51 28.85 -53.78
N GLU A 582 -12.22 28.52 -53.74
CA GLU A 582 -11.15 29.53 -53.73
C GLU A 582 -11.18 30.36 -55.03
N GLY A 583 -11.11 31.69 -54.90
CA GLY A 583 -11.16 32.60 -56.04
C GLY A 583 -12.55 32.80 -56.67
N GLY A 584 -13.54 31.97 -56.31
CA GLY A 584 -14.92 32.05 -56.81
C GLY A 584 -15.02 32.09 -58.35
N PRO A 585 -14.41 31.14 -59.08
CA PRO A 585 -14.49 31.12 -60.53
C PRO A 585 -15.93 30.98 -61.02
N GLU A 586 -16.33 31.79 -62.00
CA GLU A 586 -17.67 31.67 -62.62
C GLU A 586 -17.86 30.37 -63.42
N TRP A 587 -16.78 29.63 -63.68
CA TRP A 587 -16.81 28.38 -64.44
C TRP A 587 -17.15 27.14 -63.60
N LEU A 588 -17.13 27.22 -62.26
CA LEU A 588 -17.41 26.09 -61.38
C LEU A 588 -18.60 26.38 -60.46
N THR A 589 -19.63 25.53 -60.53
CA THR A 589 -20.75 25.55 -59.58
C THR A 589 -20.65 24.34 -58.65
N VAL A 590 -20.76 24.55 -57.34
CA VAL A 590 -20.71 23.49 -56.32
C VAL A 590 -22.02 23.48 -55.54
N GLU A 591 -22.69 22.32 -55.50
CA GLU A 591 -23.93 22.11 -54.77
C GLU A 591 -23.82 20.93 -53.80
N LEU A 592 -24.46 21.05 -52.63
CA LEU A 592 -24.59 19.98 -51.65
C LEU A 592 -25.99 19.38 -51.71
N GLY A 593 -26.10 18.05 -51.74
CA GLY A 593 -27.38 17.35 -51.67
C GLY A 593 -28.10 17.50 -50.32
N GLN A 594 -27.35 17.80 -49.26
CA GLN A 594 -27.85 18.11 -47.92
C GLN A 594 -26.87 19.04 -47.19
N ASP A 595 -27.40 20.06 -46.54
CA ASP A 595 -26.64 21.11 -45.85
C ASP A 595 -26.71 21.01 -44.33
N GLU A 596 -27.61 20.22 -43.73
CA GLU A 596 -27.69 20.02 -42.28
C GLU A 596 -27.85 18.55 -41.90
N VAL A 597 -27.05 18.05 -40.96
CA VAL A 597 -27.11 16.66 -40.46
C VAL A 597 -27.10 16.64 -38.93
N THR A 598 -28.04 15.93 -38.32
CA THR A 598 -28.06 15.72 -36.86
C THR A 598 -27.62 14.30 -36.52
N LEU A 599 -26.58 14.17 -35.71
CA LEU A 599 -25.94 12.89 -35.36
C LEU A 599 -25.81 12.75 -33.85
N GLY A 600 -26.13 11.58 -33.31
CA GLY A 600 -25.79 11.19 -31.94
C GLY A 600 -24.28 10.93 -31.76
N PRO A 601 -23.79 10.75 -30.53
CA PRO A 601 -22.38 10.47 -30.24
C PRO A 601 -21.88 9.23 -30.99
N GLY A 602 -20.75 9.35 -31.70
CA GLY A 602 -20.15 8.27 -32.49
C GLY A 602 -20.96 7.84 -33.72
N GLN A 603 -22.08 8.50 -34.02
CA GLN A 603 -22.82 8.24 -35.26
C GLN A 603 -22.16 8.94 -36.43
N SER A 604 -22.24 8.30 -37.60
CA SER A 604 -21.78 8.90 -38.86
C SER A 604 -22.84 8.76 -39.94
N MET A 605 -22.96 9.77 -40.79
CA MET A 605 -23.76 9.74 -42.02
C MET A 605 -22.82 9.75 -43.21
N SER A 606 -23.03 8.84 -44.16
CA SER A 606 -22.27 8.74 -45.41
C SER A 606 -23.22 8.92 -46.60
N GLY A 607 -22.68 9.32 -47.75
CA GLY A 607 -23.47 9.48 -48.98
C GLY A 607 -24.07 10.89 -49.14
N ILE A 608 -23.54 11.88 -48.44
CA ILE A 608 -23.92 13.29 -48.68
C ILE A 608 -23.27 13.70 -49.99
N GLU A 609 -24.07 13.85 -51.03
CA GLU A 609 -23.58 14.15 -52.37
C GLU A 609 -23.06 15.58 -52.47
N VAL A 610 -21.87 15.75 -53.05
CA VAL A 610 -21.33 17.03 -53.49
C VAL A 610 -21.19 17.00 -55.01
N SER A 611 -21.87 17.91 -55.69
CA SER A 611 -21.91 17.99 -57.15
C SER A 611 -21.12 19.20 -57.61
N CYS A 612 -20.11 18.98 -58.44
CA CYS A 612 -19.26 20.03 -59.01
C CYS A 612 -19.45 20.06 -60.52
N THR A 613 -20.10 21.11 -61.03
CA THR A 613 -20.43 21.26 -62.45
C THR A 613 -19.51 22.28 -63.11
N VAL A 614 -18.85 21.87 -64.18
CA VAL A 614 -18.00 22.74 -65.01
C VAL A 614 -18.85 23.35 -66.12
N SER A 615 -18.83 24.68 -66.25
CA SER A 615 -19.54 25.40 -67.31
C SER A 615 -19.07 24.99 -68.71
N GLU A 616 -19.96 25.02 -69.70
CA GLU A 616 -19.61 24.85 -71.12
C GLU A 616 -18.56 25.91 -71.56
N ASP A 617 -17.75 25.58 -72.57
CA ASP A 617 -16.69 26.44 -73.13
C ASP A 617 -15.55 26.82 -72.16
N THR A 618 -15.39 26.09 -71.05
CA THR A 618 -14.31 26.35 -70.07
C THR A 618 -12.95 25.86 -70.62
N PRO A 619 -11.89 26.69 -70.61
CA PRO A 619 -10.55 26.27 -71.01
C PRO A 619 -10.04 25.08 -70.20
N ALA A 620 -9.30 24.17 -70.84
CA ALA A 620 -8.67 23.03 -70.16
C ALA A 620 -7.59 23.48 -69.16
N ASP A 621 -7.16 22.56 -68.30
CA ASP A 621 -6.11 22.75 -67.28
C ASP A 621 -6.41 23.83 -66.22
N LEU A 622 -7.66 24.29 -66.13
CA LEU A 622 -8.10 25.13 -65.01
C LEU A 622 -8.39 24.25 -63.79
N THR A 623 -7.78 24.60 -62.65
CA THR A 623 -8.00 23.93 -61.37
C THR A 623 -8.64 24.89 -60.38
N ALA A 624 -9.64 24.42 -59.64
CA ALA A 624 -10.21 25.12 -58.50
C ALA A 624 -10.20 24.25 -57.25
N LEU A 625 -9.89 24.87 -56.11
CA LEU A 625 -9.92 24.22 -54.81
C LEU A 625 -11.30 24.42 -54.17
N VAL A 626 -11.99 23.31 -53.93
CA VAL A 626 -13.27 23.28 -53.22
C VAL A 626 -13.00 22.96 -51.76
N ASN A 627 -13.38 23.88 -50.86
CA ASN A 627 -13.33 23.67 -49.43
C ASN A 627 -14.74 23.43 -48.88
N VAL A 628 -14.92 22.30 -48.20
CA VAL A 628 -16.15 21.94 -47.50
C VAL A 628 -15.89 22.01 -46.01
N GLN A 629 -16.71 22.76 -45.28
CA GLN A 629 -16.60 22.92 -43.85
C GLN A 629 -17.88 22.43 -43.17
N ILE A 630 -17.74 21.79 -42.01
CA ILE A 630 -18.86 21.51 -41.11
C ILE A 630 -18.87 22.56 -40.00
N TRP A 631 -20.05 23.03 -39.58
CA TRP A 631 -20.23 24.03 -38.53
C TRP A 631 -21.14 23.52 -37.41
N LEU A 632 -20.72 23.78 -36.17
CA LEU A 632 -21.48 23.57 -34.94
C LEU A 632 -21.72 24.92 -34.27
N GLY A 633 -22.86 25.54 -34.56
CA GLY A 633 -23.13 26.92 -34.13
C GLY A 633 -22.14 27.89 -34.77
N ASP A 634 -21.29 28.53 -33.95
CA ASP A 634 -20.33 29.56 -34.39
C ASP A 634 -18.90 29.02 -34.65
N TRP A 635 -18.68 27.71 -34.55
CA TRP A 635 -17.35 27.07 -34.72
C TRP A 635 -17.41 25.91 -35.72
N SER A 636 -16.43 25.84 -36.63
CA SER A 636 -16.19 24.70 -37.52
C SER A 636 -15.23 23.65 -36.91
N PRO A 637 -15.68 22.43 -36.56
CA PRO A 637 -14.80 21.39 -36.02
C PRO A 637 -13.86 20.77 -37.04
N ASP A 638 -14.17 20.79 -38.34
CA ASP A 638 -13.33 20.18 -39.37
C ASP A 638 -13.58 20.78 -40.77
N GLU A 639 -12.58 20.65 -41.65
CA GLU A 639 -12.67 21.08 -43.04
C GLU A 639 -11.99 20.08 -43.98
N LEU A 640 -12.52 19.99 -45.19
CA LEU A 640 -12.07 19.07 -46.22
C LEU A 640 -11.87 19.83 -47.53
N GLN A 641 -10.69 19.70 -48.11
CA GLN A 641 -10.34 20.32 -49.38
C GLN A 641 -10.08 19.26 -50.45
N PHE A 642 -10.62 19.49 -51.65
CA PHE A 642 -10.31 18.70 -52.84
C PHE A 642 -10.30 19.58 -54.08
N GLU A 643 -9.56 19.15 -55.10
CA GLU A 643 -9.38 19.89 -56.35
C GLU A 643 -10.34 19.39 -57.42
N VAL A 644 -10.82 20.30 -58.26
CA VAL A 644 -11.56 20.00 -59.49
C VAL A 644 -10.79 20.59 -60.66
N THR A 645 -10.44 19.74 -61.63
CA THR A 645 -9.68 20.11 -62.82
C THR A 645 -10.56 19.98 -64.06
N VAL A 646 -10.49 20.98 -64.94
CA VAL A 646 -11.19 20.98 -66.24
C VAL A 646 -10.41 20.15 -67.24
N GLY A 647 -11.08 19.15 -67.82
CA GLY A 647 -10.48 18.23 -68.77
C GLY A 647 -10.33 18.76 -70.19
N GLU A 648 -9.44 18.11 -70.93
CA GLU A 648 -9.23 18.33 -72.36
C GLU A 648 -10.39 17.73 -73.17
N GLN A 649 -11.02 18.56 -73.99
CA GLN A 649 -12.03 18.18 -74.96
C GLN A 649 -11.56 18.63 -76.35
N TYR A 650 -11.28 17.65 -77.21
CA TYR A 650 -10.92 17.90 -78.60
C TYR A 650 -12.15 17.77 -79.49
N GLU A 651 -12.45 18.80 -80.28
CA GLU A 651 -13.54 18.76 -81.26
C GLU A 651 -13.18 19.63 -82.46
N TRP A 652 -13.55 19.18 -83.66
CA TRP A 652 -13.39 19.96 -84.90
C TRP A 652 -14.72 20.02 -85.64
N LEU A 653 -15.06 21.21 -86.14
CA LEU A 653 -16.24 21.44 -86.97
C LEU A 653 -15.82 21.63 -88.42
N LEU A 654 -16.34 20.81 -89.34
CA LEU A 654 -16.19 21.02 -90.77
C LEU A 654 -17.22 22.06 -91.25
N GLU A 655 -16.80 23.32 -91.36
CA GLU A 655 -17.67 24.43 -91.75
C GLU A 655 -17.96 24.48 -93.24
N ARG A 656 -16.96 24.17 -94.07
CA ARG A 656 -17.07 24.25 -95.53
C ARG A 656 -16.31 23.12 -96.21
N LEU A 657 -17.02 22.42 -97.06
CA LEU A 657 -16.48 21.49 -98.05
C LEU A 657 -17.11 21.83 -99.40
N SER A 658 -16.29 22.20 -100.39
CA SER A 658 -16.77 22.45 -101.75
C SER A 658 -15.78 21.98 -102.78
N SER A 659 -16.27 21.34 -103.84
CA SER A 659 -15.48 20.90 -104.98
C SER A 659 -15.86 21.67 -106.24
N ASP A 660 -14.87 22.05 -107.04
CA ASP A 660 -15.07 22.73 -108.32
C ASP A 660 -14.07 22.21 -109.37
N LEU A 661 -14.50 22.11 -110.62
CA LEU A 661 -13.64 21.77 -111.76
C LEU A 661 -13.43 23.03 -112.59
N SER A 662 -12.21 23.55 -112.60
CA SER A 662 -11.89 24.78 -113.31
C SER A 662 -11.93 24.63 -114.85
N GLU A 663 -12.04 25.75 -115.57
CA GLU A 663 -11.96 25.78 -117.05
C GLU A 663 -10.64 25.22 -117.60
N ASP A 664 -9.59 25.17 -116.77
CA ASP A 664 -8.28 24.59 -117.09
C ASP A 664 -8.19 23.08 -116.77
N ASN A 665 -9.32 22.41 -116.53
CA ASN A 665 -9.43 21.01 -116.09
C ASN A 665 -8.68 20.73 -114.77
N ASN A 666 -8.72 21.65 -113.79
CA ASN A 666 -8.18 21.39 -112.46
C ASN A 666 -9.31 21.15 -111.45
N LEU A 667 -9.39 19.94 -110.90
CA LEU A 667 -10.36 19.60 -109.86
C LEU A 667 -9.82 20.09 -108.52
N THR A 668 -10.53 21.02 -107.87
CA THR A 668 -10.11 21.64 -106.61
C THR A 668 -11.15 21.41 -105.51
N SER A 669 -10.70 20.90 -104.36
CA SER A 669 -11.47 20.72 -103.13
C SER A 669 -11.07 21.80 -102.11
N GLN A 670 -12.01 22.60 -101.63
CA GLN A 670 -11.79 23.62 -100.59
C GLN A 670 -12.34 23.16 -99.25
N TRP A 671 -11.55 23.34 -98.19
CA TRP A 671 -11.84 22.88 -96.84
C TRP A 671 -11.67 24.03 -95.84
N THR A 672 -12.64 24.18 -94.94
CA THR A 672 -12.58 25.04 -93.75
C THR A 672 -12.99 24.22 -92.54
N LEU A 673 -12.07 24.04 -91.57
CA LEU A 673 -12.35 23.38 -90.31
C LEU A 673 -12.05 24.31 -89.13
N THR A 674 -12.89 24.33 -88.10
CA THR A 674 -12.72 25.15 -86.89
C THR A 674 -12.44 24.26 -85.69
N ASN A 675 -11.45 24.62 -84.88
CA ASN A 675 -11.24 23.95 -83.59
C ASN A 675 -12.39 24.36 -82.66
N ALA A 676 -13.29 23.42 -82.35
CA ALA A 676 -14.40 23.60 -81.43
C ALA A 676 -14.15 22.98 -80.04
N GLY A 677 -12.97 22.38 -79.84
CA GLY A 677 -12.53 21.92 -78.53
C GLY A 677 -12.14 23.07 -77.60
N ASN A 678 -11.80 22.75 -76.35
CA ASN A 678 -11.43 23.73 -75.32
C ASN A 678 -9.90 23.91 -75.14
N GLU A 679 -9.08 23.19 -75.91
CA GLU A 679 -7.61 23.23 -75.89
C GLU A 679 -7.06 23.35 -77.34
N PRO A 680 -5.86 23.95 -77.57
CA PRO A 680 -5.26 24.00 -78.90
C PRO A 680 -4.90 22.61 -79.44
N ASP A 681 -5.44 22.29 -80.61
CA ASP A 681 -5.21 21.04 -81.34
C ASP A 681 -4.48 21.31 -82.66
N GLY A 682 -4.10 20.26 -83.39
CA GLY A 682 -3.55 20.34 -84.72
C GLY A 682 -4.25 19.42 -85.71
N LEU A 683 -4.02 19.63 -86.99
CA LEU A 683 -4.55 18.81 -88.07
C LEU A 683 -3.42 18.23 -88.92
N VAL A 684 -3.53 16.95 -89.24
CA VAL A 684 -2.79 16.28 -90.31
C VAL A 684 -3.72 16.14 -91.51
N VAL A 685 -3.29 16.65 -92.66
CA VAL A 685 -4.04 16.53 -93.91
C VAL A 685 -3.24 15.70 -94.90
N ASN A 686 -3.87 14.68 -95.48
CA ASN A 686 -3.31 13.80 -96.50
C ASN A 686 -4.13 13.86 -97.79
N LEU A 687 -3.43 13.82 -98.91
CA LEU A 687 -4.01 13.84 -100.26
C LEU A 687 -3.60 12.60 -101.05
N ASP A 688 -4.59 11.89 -101.59
CA ASP A 688 -4.41 10.77 -102.51
C ASP A 688 -5.17 10.99 -103.83
N VAL A 689 -4.61 10.51 -104.94
CA VAL A 689 -5.25 10.56 -106.26
C VAL A 689 -5.07 9.23 -106.99
N ASN A 690 -6.09 8.82 -107.74
CA ASN A 690 -6.08 7.53 -108.46
C ASN A 690 -5.43 7.59 -109.86
N MET A 691 -5.01 8.78 -110.34
CA MET A 691 -4.43 8.98 -111.67
C MET A 691 -3.02 9.57 -111.62
N VAL A 692 -2.19 9.26 -112.62
CA VAL A 692 -0.83 9.82 -112.76
C VAL A 692 -0.92 11.22 -113.37
N THR A 693 -1.14 12.23 -112.53
CA THR A 693 -1.30 13.64 -112.93
C THR A 693 -0.51 14.56 -112.00
N GLU A 694 -0.50 15.87 -112.27
CA GLU A 694 -0.03 16.85 -111.28
C GLU A 694 -1.13 17.12 -110.26
N PHE A 695 -0.79 17.02 -108.98
CA PHE A 695 -1.70 17.28 -107.87
C PHE A 695 -0.91 17.81 -106.67
N GLY A 696 -1.60 18.48 -105.76
CA GLY A 696 -0.99 18.98 -104.53
C GLY A 696 -1.97 19.64 -103.60
N LEU A 697 -1.50 19.90 -102.37
CA LEU A 697 -2.17 20.73 -101.38
C LEU A 697 -1.66 22.16 -101.46
N ALA A 698 -2.55 23.12 -101.25
CA ALA A 698 -2.22 24.50 -100.93
C ALA A 698 -2.40 24.69 -99.41
N PRO A 699 -1.32 24.50 -98.63
CA PRO A 699 -1.40 24.56 -97.17
C PRO A 699 -1.60 26.00 -96.66
N PRO A 700 -2.22 26.18 -95.48
CA PRO A 700 -2.38 27.47 -94.85
C PRO A 700 -1.04 28.04 -94.34
N PRO A 701 -0.96 29.36 -94.07
CA PRO A 701 0.21 29.96 -93.45
C PRO A 701 0.54 29.30 -92.10
N GLY A 702 1.80 28.88 -91.91
CA GLY A 702 2.26 28.26 -90.67
C GLY A 702 2.17 26.72 -90.64
N ALA A 703 1.61 26.09 -91.66
CA ALA A 703 1.64 24.64 -91.81
C ALA A 703 3.02 24.13 -92.25
N SER A 704 3.44 23.00 -91.68
CA SER A 704 4.64 22.25 -92.03
C SER A 704 4.32 21.25 -93.14
N THR A 705 5.17 21.15 -94.17
CA THR A 705 5.03 20.16 -95.24
C THR A 705 6.22 19.21 -95.21
N GLY A 706 5.96 17.90 -95.36
CA GLY A 706 7.01 16.86 -95.27
C GLY A 706 7.98 16.80 -96.46
N THR A 707 7.81 17.64 -97.48
CA THR A 707 8.58 17.60 -98.73
C THR A 707 8.89 19.00 -99.25
N GLU A 708 10.13 19.29 -99.67
CA GLU A 708 10.49 20.52 -100.44
C GLU A 708 9.94 20.53 -101.89
N SER A 709 8.97 19.64 -102.19
CA SER A 709 8.28 19.60 -103.48
C SER A 709 7.46 20.88 -103.67
N SER A 710 7.37 21.38 -104.91
CA SER A 710 6.49 22.50 -105.25
C SER A 710 5.01 22.19 -104.98
N ASN A 711 4.65 20.91 -104.95
CA ASN A 711 3.30 20.42 -104.70
C ASN A 711 3.32 19.37 -103.56
N PRO A 712 2.99 19.75 -102.30
CA PRO A 712 3.00 18.83 -101.16
C PRO A 712 1.79 17.89 -101.19
N ARG A 713 1.96 16.65 -100.71
CA ARG A 713 0.88 15.64 -100.60
C ARG A 713 0.29 15.50 -99.19
N SER A 714 0.96 16.10 -98.22
CA SER A 714 0.46 16.21 -96.86
C SER A 714 0.98 17.49 -96.22
N PHE A 715 0.23 18.00 -95.25
CA PHE A 715 0.72 19.05 -94.36
C PHE A 715 0.21 18.81 -92.94
N GLU A 716 0.94 19.37 -91.99
CA GLU A 716 0.59 19.36 -90.57
C GLU A 716 0.52 20.81 -90.08
N ILE A 717 -0.52 21.15 -89.33
CA ILE A 717 -0.62 22.42 -88.60
C ILE A 717 -0.83 22.11 -87.12
N MET A 718 -0.06 22.76 -86.26
CA MET A 718 -0.06 22.54 -84.82
C MET A 718 -0.62 23.76 -84.08
N ASN A 719 -1.19 23.54 -82.89
CA ASN A 719 -1.59 24.59 -81.94
C ASN A 719 -2.59 25.61 -82.50
N VAL A 720 -3.58 25.15 -83.26
CA VAL A 720 -4.74 25.95 -83.66
C VAL A 720 -5.61 26.15 -82.42
N LYS A 721 -5.82 27.40 -82.02
CA LYS A 721 -6.54 27.70 -80.77
C LYS A 721 -8.04 27.39 -80.91
N PRO A 722 -8.75 27.11 -79.79
CA PRO A 722 -10.21 27.08 -79.77
C PRO A 722 -10.83 28.29 -80.47
N GLY A 723 -11.77 28.04 -81.37
CA GLY A 723 -12.46 29.03 -82.21
C GLY A 723 -11.73 29.47 -83.49
N ASP A 724 -10.46 29.11 -83.69
CA ASP A 724 -9.73 29.44 -84.92
C ASP A 724 -10.05 28.43 -86.04
N SER A 725 -10.18 28.93 -87.28
CA SER A 725 -10.43 28.11 -88.48
C SER A 725 -9.16 27.90 -89.33
N VAL A 726 -9.01 26.70 -89.86
CA VAL A 726 -7.97 26.28 -90.82
C VAL A 726 -8.59 26.17 -92.20
N GLU A 727 -8.10 26.97 -93.14
CA GLU A 727 -8.54 26.95 -94.55
C GLU A 727 -7.43 26.39 -95.45
N PHE A 728 -7.77 25.41 -96.28
CA PHE A 728 -6.83 24.87 -97.27
C PHE A 728 -7.56 24.40 -98.53
N SER A 729 -6.81 24.16 -99.59
CA SER A 729 -7.35 23.53 -100.80
C SER A 729 -6.47 22.39 -101.31
N ALA A 730 -7.10 21.37 -101.86
CA ALA A 730 -6.46 20.27 -102.55
C ALA A 730 -6.81 20.34 -104.03
N TRP A 731 -5.87 20.09 -104.93
CA TRP A 731 -6.14 20.14 -106.36
C TRP A 731 -5.47 19.00 -107.12
N MET A 732 -6.09 18.58 -108.23
CA MET A 732 -5.48 17.71 -109.22
C MET A 732 -5.81 18.13 -110.64
N ALA A 733 -4.80 18.14 -111.51
CA ALA A 733 -4.98 18.30 -112.94
C ALA A 733 -5.68 17.04 -113.50
N VAL A 734 -6.83 17.24 -114.13
CA VAL A 734 -7.64 16.19 -114.76
C VAL A 734 -7.24 16.09 -116.24
N PRO A 735 -6.77 14.92 -116.73
CA PRO A 735 -6.39 14.77 -118.13
C PRO A 735 -7.60 14.98 -119.05
N THR A 736 -7.37 15.55 -120.25
CA THR A 736 -8.44 15.78 -121.23
C THR A 736 -8.95 14.49 -121.88
N GLU A 737 -8.11 13.45 -121.97
CA GLU A 737 -8.44 12.17 -122.59
C GLU A 737 -7.73 11.01 -121.88
N ALA A 738 -8.36 9.84 -121.81
CA ALA A 738 -7.79 8.60 -121.30
C ALA A 738 -7.97 7.43 -122.31
N PRO A 739 -7.21 6.33 -122.22
CA PRO A 739 -7.33 5.19 -123.14
C PRO A 739 -8.72 4.52 -123.13
N ILE A 740 -9.39 4.58 -121.98
CA ILE A 740 -10.77 4.16 -121.74
C ILE A 740 -11.43 5.24 -120.88
N GLU A 741 -12.76 5.37 -120.94
CA GLU A 741 -13.50 6.29 -120.06
C GLU A 741 -13.22 5.94 -118.60
N THR A 742 -12.70 6.90 -117.84
CA THR A 742 -12.28 6.70 -116.44
C THR A 742 -12.64 7.92 -115.61
N THR A 743 -12.73 7.74 -114.31
CA THR A 743 -13.02 8.83 -113.35
C THR A 743 -11.75 9.18 -112.59
N ALA A 744 -11.32 10.44 -112.65
CA ALA A 744 -10.30 11.00 -111.78
C ALA A 744 -10.92 11.19 -110.38
N ILE A 745 -10.27 10.66 -109.34
CA ILE A 745 -10.71 10.75 -107.95
C ILE A 745 -9.61 11.44 -107.14
N LEU A 746 -10.02 12.47 -106.40
CA LEU A 746 -9.25 13.24 -105.44
C LEU A 746 -9.77 12.92 -104.04
N THR A 747 -8.96 12.26 -103.22
CA THR A 747 -9.32 11.92 -101.84
C THR A 747 -8.51 12.77 -100.88
N VAL A 748 -9.21 13.51 -100.01
CA VAL A 748 -8.61 14.29 -98.93
C VAL A 748 -9.03 13.67 -97.60
N GLU A 749 -8.05 13.39 -96.75
CA GLU A 749 -8.25 12.93 -95.37
C GLU A 749 -7.66 13.96 -94.42
N VAL A 750 -8.47 14.43 -93.47
CA VAL A 750 -8.08 15.36 -92.41
C VAL A 750 -8.26 14.65 -91.08
N ARG A 751 -7.25 14.71 -90.21
CA ARG A 751 -7.26 14.05 -88.91
C ARG A 751 -6.75 14.97 -87.82
N SER A 752 -7.42 15.00 -86.66
CA SER A 752 -6.88 15.68 -85.48
C SER A 752 -5.59 15.00 -85.00
N ILE A 753 -4.66 15.80 -84.50
CA ILE A 753 -3.38 15.35 -83.95
C ILE A 753 -3.55 14.87 -82.51
N ARG A 754 -4.33 15.58 -81.69
CA ARG A 754 -4.53 15.25 -80.28
C ARG A 754 -5.58 14.17 -80.05
N ASP A 755 -6.62 14.12 -80.88
CA ASP A 755 -7.56 13.00 -80.93
C ASP A 755 -7.65 12.41 -82.35
N PRO A 756 -6.83 11.39 -82.66
CA PRO A 756 -6.87 10.71 -83.94
C PRO A 756 -8.20 10.01 -84.26
N ALA A 757 -9.17 9.91 -83.33
CA ALA A 757 -10.51 9.41 -83.66
C ALA A 757 -11.31 10.42 -84.50
N ILE A 758 -11.00 11.72 -84.40
CA ILE A 758 -11.64 12.78 -85.17
C ILE A 758 -11.01 12.80 -86.57
N ILE A 759 -11.79 12.33 -87.54
CA ILE A 759 -11.38 12.20 -88.94
C ILE A 759 -12.48 12.73 -89.87
N PHE A 760 -12.08 13.48 -90.88
CA PHE A 760 -12.93 13.90 -91.99
C PHE A 760 -12.33 13.40 -93.29
N THR A 761 -13.15 12.82 -94.15
CA THR A 761 -12.73 12.32 -95.46
C THR A 761 -13.71 12.78 -96.50
N ALA A 762 -13.23 13.30 -97.63
CA ALA A 762 -14.06 13.53 -98.80
C ALA A 762 -13.38 13.02 -100.07
N GLU A 763 -14.21 12.54 -100.98
CA GLU A 763 -13.81 12.09 -102.31
C GLU A 763 -14.49 12.95 -103.36
N ASP A 764 -13.70 13.69 -104.13
CA ASP A 764 -14.17 14.49 -105.24
C ASP A 764 -13.79 13.81 -106.56
N SER A 765 -14.66 13.88 -107.57
CA SER A 765 -14.45 13.15 -108.81
C SER A 765 -14.78 13.95 -110.08
N ALA A 766 -14.04 13.67 -111.16
CA ALA A 766 -14.25 14.23 -112.49
C ALA A 766 -14.15 13.15 -113.58
N LEU A 767 -15.03 13.22 -114.58
CA LEU A 767 -15.05 12.27 -115.71
C LEU A 767 -13.98 12.63 -116.74
N VAL A 768 -13.17 11.64 -117.14
CA VAL A 768 -12.18 11.73 -118.22
C VAL A 768 -12.65 10.91 -119.43
N PRO A 769 -12.96 11.55 -120.57
CA PRO A 769 -13.49 10.86 -121.76
C PRO A 769 -12.44 10.01 -122.49
N ALA A 770 -12.89 8.99 -123.24
CA ALA A 770 -12.03 8.05 -123.97
C ALA A 770 -11.50 8.60 -125.31
N ALA A 771 -10.22 8.38 -125.61
CA ALA A 771 -9.56 8.83 -126.85
C ALA A 771 -9.92 8.03 -128.13
N PHE A 772 -10.63 6.89 -128.04
CA PHE A 772 -10.98 6.08 -129.22
C PHE A 772 -12.34 5.37 -129.08
N VAL A 773 -13.24 5.59 -130.03
CA VAL A 773 -14.59 4.99 -130.11
C VAL A 773 -14.69 4.07 -131.34
N PRO A 774 -14.76 2.72 -131.21
CA PRO A 774 -15.03 1.84 -132.33
C PRO A 774 -16.54 1.70 -132.61
N SER A 775 -16.93 1.83 -133.88
CA SER A 775 -18.30 1.58 -134.36
C SER A 775 -18.61 0.08 -134.53
N PRO A 776 -19.90 -0.32 -134.50
CA PRO A 776 -20.35 -1.69 -134.27
C PRO A 776 -20.45 -2.54 -135.55
N ASN A 777 -20.38 -3.86 -135.34
CA ASN A 777 -20.70 -4.98 -136.24
C ASN A 777 -19.65 -5.45 -137.26
N GLU A 778 -18.92 -6.49 -136.87
CA GLU A 778 -18.68 -7.75 -137.60
C GLU A 778 -18.18 -8.74 -136.53
N GLY A 779 -18.84 -9.83 -136.13
CA GLY A 779 -19.65 -10.76 -136.91
C GLY A 779 -18.90 -12.08 -137.09
N GLY A 780 -18.58 -12.80 -136.00
CA GLY A 780 -18.07 -14.18 -136.12
C GLY A 780 -17.31 -14.73 -134.92
N GLY A 781 -18.02 -15.42 -134.00
CA GLY A 781 -17.39 -16.14 -132.89
C GLY A 781 -18.36 -16.85 -131.95
N ALA A 782 -19.47 -17.39 -132.47
CA ALA A 782 -20.62 -17.95 -131.72
C ALA A 782 -20.34 -19.26 -130.93
N PHE A 783 -19.12 -19.47 -130.44
CA PHE A 783 -18.78 -20.54 -129.51
C PHE A 783 -17.94 -20.03 -128.31
N LEU A 784 -17.19 -18.93 -128.47
CA LEU A 784 -16.44 -18.29 -127.38
C LEU A 784 -17.32 -17.41 -126.49
N GLN A 785 -18.33 -16.73 -127.05
CA GLN A 785 -19.24 -15.87 -126.27
C GLN A 785 -20.12 -16.70 -125.32
N SER A 786 -20.64 -17.86 -125.73
CA SER A 786 -21.37 -18.76 -124.82
C SER A 786 -20.49 -19.41 -123.75
N ALA A 787 -19.18 -19.56 -123.99
CA ALA A 787 -18.25 -20.03 -122.96
C ALA A 787 -17.96 -18.91 -121.93
N ILE A 788 -17.95 -17.65 -122.35
CA ILE A 788 -17.77 -16.46 -121.49
C ILE A 788 -19.06 -16.18 -120.69
N ASP A 789 -20.25 -16.21 -121.30
CA ASP A 789 -21.53 -16.04 -120.59
C ASP A 789 -21.78 -17.18 -119.58
N TRP A 790 -21.35 -18.42 -119.91
CA TRP A 790 -21.38 -19.54 -118.96
C TRP A 790 -20.40 -19.32 -117.80
N LEU A 791 -19.21 -18.78 -118.07
CA LEU A 791 -18.25 -18.40 -117.04
C LEU A 791 -18.81 -17.26 -116.17
N GLU A 792 -19.41 -16.20 -116.69
CA GLU A 792 -19.95 -15.11 -115.87
C GLU A 792 -21.11 -15.53 -114.95
N ILE A 793 -22.00 -16.43 -115.39
CA ILE A 793 -23.10 -16.94 -114.56
C ILE A 793 -22.60 -17.89 -113.46
N TRP A 794 -21.61 -18.73 -113.77
CA TRP A 794 -21.13 -19.75 -112.84
C TRP A 794 -19.87 -19.37 -112.07
N HIS A 795 -19.17 -18.28 -112.43
CA HIS A 795 -17.90 -17.89 -111.82
C HIS A 795 -18.07 -17.56 -110.34
N GLU A 796 -19.14 -16.88 -109.97
CA GLU A 796 -19.43 -16.54 -108.57
C GLU A 796 -19.70 -17.81 -107.75
N LEU A 797 -20.49 -18.75 -108.28
CA LEU A 797 -20.74 -20.05 -107.63
C LEU A 797 -19.51 -20.96 -107.59
N ILE A 798 -18.66 -20.92 -108.62
CA ILE A 798 -17.41 -21.68 -108.67
C ILE A 798 -16.38 -21.07 -107.70
N LEU A 799 -16.29 -19.75 -107.58
CA LEU A 799 -15.45 -19.07 -106.59
C LEU A 799 -15.96 -19.32 -105.18
N ILE A 800 -17.27 -19.26 -104.93
CA ILE A 800 -17.85 -19.63 -103.64
C ILE A 800 -17.56 -21.11 -103.33
N ALA A 801 -17.69 -22.01 -104.30
CA ALA A 801 -17.33 -23.42 -104.10
C ALA A 801 -15.84 -23.60 -103.83
N ILE A 802 -14.96 -22.87 -104.53
CA ILE A 802 -13.50 -22.91 -104.30
C ILE A 802 -13.12 -22.28 -102.96
N VAL A 803 -13.76 -21.19 -102.52
CA VAL A 803 -13.57 -20.57 -101.21
C VAL A 803 -14.14 -21.44 -100.09
N VAL A 804 -15.25 -22.13 -100.32
CA VAL A 804 -15.81 -23.11 -99.37
C VAL A 804 -14.92 -24.34 -99.31
N ILE A 805 -14.37 -24.84 -100.41
CA ILE A 805 -13.45 -25.99 -100.43
C ILE A 805 -12.08 -25.59 -99.84
N ALA A 806 -11.51 -24.45 -100.21
CA ALA A 806 -10.26 -23.93 -99.66
C ALA A 806 -10.42 -23.50 -98.20
N GLY A 807 -11.59 -22.98 -97.83
CA GLY A 807 -11.98 -22.64 -96.47
C GLY A 807 -12.24 -23.87 -95.62
N SER A 808 -12.86 -24.93 -96.16
CA SER A 808 -13.04 -26.20 -95.43
C SER A 808 -11.77 -27.05 -95.39
N ILE A 809 -10.88 -26.96 -96.39
CA ILE A 809 -9.50 -27.48 -96.31
C ILE A 809 -8.68 -26.64 -95.33
N GLY A 810 -8.85 -25.31 -95.32
CA GLY A 810 -8.22 -24.38 -94.38
C GLY A 810 -8.67 -24.62 -92.95
N VAL A 811 -9.96 -24.89 -92.72
CA VAL A 811 -10.53 -25.30 -91.43
C VAL A 811 -10.09 -26.72 -91.09
N ALA A 812 -10.02 -27.66 -92.03
CA ALA A 812 -9.52 -29.01 -91.75
C ALA A 812 -8.02 -29.00 -91.42
N VAL A 813 -7.21 -28.18 -92.09
CA VAL A 813 -5.79 -27.96 -91.82
C VAL A 813 -5.61 -27.17 -90.52
N ALA A 814 -6.44 -26.16 -90.24
CA ALA A 814 -6.45 -25.41 -88.98
C ALA A 814 -6.92 -26.28 -87.81
N VAL A 815 -7.89 -27.18 -87.99
CA VAL A 815 -8.31 -28.18 -86.99
C VAL A 815 -7.23 -29.23 -86.82
N ARG A 816 -6.48 -29.62 -87.86
CA ARG A 816 -5.36 -30.56 -87.75
C ARG A 816 -4.13 -29.93 -87.07
N ILE A 817 -3.84 -28.66 -87.35
CA ILE A 817 -2.80 -27.84 -86.70
C ILE A 817 -3.22 -27.49 -85.27
N ARG A 818 -4.51 -27.19 -85.02
CA ARG A 818 -5.10 -26.98 -83.69
C ARG A 818 -5.09 -28.26 -82.86
N LYS A 819 -5.38 -29.43 -83.45
CA LYS A 819 -5.28 -30.74 -82.78
C LYS A 819 -3.83 -31.17 -82.51
N GLN A 820 -2.85 -30.68 -83.28
CA GLN A 820 -1.41 -30.84 -83.00
C GLN A 820 -0.86 -29.79 -82.02
N ARG A 821 -1.44 -28.58 -81.94
CA ARG A 821 -1.14 -27.55 -80.91
C ARG A 821 -1.83 -27.82 -79.57
N GLU A 822 -3.04 -28.39 -79.55
CA GLU A 822 -3.81 -28.78 -78.34
C GLU A 822 -3.23 -30.01 -77.63
N LEU A 823 -2.38 -30.81 -78.30
CA LEU A 823 -1.59 -31.89 -77.66
C LEU A 823 -0.21 -31.43 -77.17
N ALA A 824 0.24 -30.22 -77.53
CA ALA A 824 1.56 -29.67 -77.17
C ALA A 824 1.50 -28.50 -76.16
N LEU A 825 0.31 -28.00 -75.80
CA LEU A 825 0.09 -26.93 -74.81
C LEU A 825 -1.00 -27.30 -73.80
N ARG A 826 -0.94 -28.52 -73.26
CA ARG A 826 -1.64 -28.88 -72.01
C ARG A 826 -0.92 -28.20 -70.84
N GLY A 827 -1.28 -26.95 -70.59
CA GLY A 827 -1.16 -26.25 -69.31
C GLY A 827 -2.51 -25.58 -69.04
N PRO A 828 -3.02 -25.57 -67.80
CA PRO A 828 -4.41 -25.20 -67.53
C PRO A 828 -4.63 -23.71 -67.76
N ALA A 829 -5.76 -23.37 -68.38
CA ALA A 829 -6.23 -22.01 -68.60
C ALA A 829 -7.50 -21.74 -67.75
N PRO A 830 -7.78 -20.45 -67.47
CA PRO A 830 -8.54 -19.94 -66.32
C PRO A 830 -10.07 -19.97 -66.53
N PRO A 831 -10.89 -19.78 -65.48
CA PRO A 831 -12.32 -19.65 -65.66
C PRO A 831 -12.67 -18.27 -66.26
N ALA A 832 -13.56 -18.29 -67.24
CA ALA A 832 -14.21 -17.12 -67.82
C ALA A 832 -15.56 -16.88 -67.14
N GLU A 833 -15.96 -15.62 -67.14
CA GLU A 833 -17.19 -14.98 -66.66
C GLU A 833 -18.47 -15.80 -66.85
N GLU A 834 -19.28 -15.81 -65.79
CA GLU A 834 -20.67 -16.27 -65.79
C GLU A 834 -21.59 -15.21 -66.43
N LYS A 835 -22.51 -15.67 -67.29
CA LYS A 835 -23.59 -14.89 -67.88
C LYS A 835 -24.83 -14.90 -66.97
N ALA A 836 -25.57 -13.79 -66.99
CA ALA A 836 -26.71 -13.43 -66.15
C ALA A 836 -27.99 -14.30 -66.26
N GLU A 837 -27.91 -15.57 -66.63
CA GLU A 837 -29.09 -16.45 -66.85
C GLU A 837 -29.12 -17.70 -65.94
N GLU A 838 -28.13 -17.93 -65.08
CA GLU A 838 -28.15 -19.01 -64.05
C GLU A 838 -28.55 -18.53 -62.64
N TRP A 839 -28.78 -17.22 -62.45
CA TRP A 839 -29.11 -16.66 -61.13
C TRP A 839 -30.59 -16.78 -60.75
N MET A 840 -31.51 -16.82 -61.73
CA MET A 840 -32.97 -16.88 -61.49
C MET A 840 -33.55 -18.30 -61.36
N ALA A 841 -32.72 -19.35 -61.34
CA ALA A 841 -33.21 -20.74 -61.14
C ALA A 841 -33.18 -21.20 -59.67
N ARG A 842 -32.88 -20.31 -58.71
CA ARG A 842 -32.90 -20.65 -57.27
C ARG A 842 -34.05 -20.07 -56.46
N PHE A 843 -34.88 -19.19 -57.01
CA PHE A 843 -36.05 -18.65 -56.31
C PHE A 843 -37.18 -18.28 -57.28
N GLU A 844 -38.12 -19.20 -57.46
CA GLU A 844 -39.56 -19.06 -57.80
C GLU A 844 -40.08 -20.51 -57.90
N GLU A 845 -41.11 -21.00 -57.21
CA GLU A 845 -42.31 -20.47 -56.56
C GLU A 845 -42.67 -21.46 -55.42
N GLY A 846 -43.38 -21.15 -54.33
CA GLY A 846 -44.14 -20.01 -53.81
C GLY A 846 -44.46 -20.39 -52.34
N GLY A 847 -45.03 -19.58 -51.45
CA GLY A 847 -45.82 -18.37 -51.51
C GLY A 847 -46.58 -18.32 -50.17
N GLU A 848 -46.55 -17.16 -49.52
CA GLU A 848 -47.43 -16.67 -48.44
C GLU A 848 -47.56 -17.46 -47.10
N GLN A 849 -46.95 -16.94 -46.02
CA GLN A 849 -47.63 -16.54 -44.77
C GLN A 849 -46.66 -15.83 -43.79
N ALA A 850 -47.21 -14.93 -42.97
CA ALA A 850 -46.54 -14.03 -42.02
C ALA A 850 -45.56 -14.74 -41.05
N PRO A 851 -44.51 -14.08 -40.54
CA PRO A 851 -43.51 -14.74 -39.70
C PRO A 851 -44.08 -15.04 -38.30
N GLU A 852 -44.26 -16.32 -38.00
CA GLU A 852 -44.44 -16.84 -36.65
C GLU A 852 -43.05 -17.03 -35.99
N LEU A 853 -42.93 -16.59 -34.74
CA LEU A 853 -41.73 -16.69 -33.91
C LEU A 853 -41.26 -18.15 -33.77
N VAL A 854 -39.98 -18.42 -34.06
CA VAL A 854 -39.34 -19.70 -33.71
C VAL A 854 -38.57 -19.52 -32.41
N GLU A 855 -39.02 -20.20 -31.36
CA GLU A 855 -38.34 -20.32 -30.07
C GLU A 855 -36.97 -20.99 -30.21
N SER A 856 -35.96 -20.40 -29.56
CA SER A 856 -34.64 -20.97 -29.38
C SER A 856 -34.70 -22.29 -28.59
N PRO A 857 -33.83 -23.28 -28.88
CA PRO A 857 -33.83 -24.55 -28.16
C PRO A 857 -33.41 -24.32 -26.70
N GLN A 858 -34.29 -24.66 -25.76
CA GLN A 858 -33.95 -24.65 -24.34
C GLN A 858 -33.10 -25.88 -24.01
N ILE A 859 -31.79 -25.66 -23.80
CA ILE A 859 -30.96 -26.58 -23.03
C ILE A 859 -31.33 -26.40 -21.56
N GLY A 860 -31.63 -27.51 -20.88
CA GLY A 860 -31.91 -27.50 -19.45
C GLY A 860 -30.67 -27.06 -18.67
N VAL A 861 -30.86 -26.29 -17.61
CA VAL A 861 -29.81 -25.73 -16.73
C VAL A 861 -28.80 -26.80 -16.27
N ARG A 862 -29.22 -28.08 -16.18
CA ARG A 862 -28.35 -29.21 -15.83
C ARG A 862 -27.44 -29.68 -16.98
N ASP A 863 -27.92 -29.66 -18.21
CA ASP A 863 -27.15 -30.10 -19.38
C ASP A 863 -26.17 -29.00 -19.83
N PHE A 864 -26.56 -27.73 -19.69
CA PHE A 864 -25.63 -26.59 -19.85
C PHE A 864 -24.53 -26.59 -18.79
N ALA A 865 -24.87 -26.88 -17.53
CA ALA A 865 -23.88 -26.97 -16.46
C ALA A 865 -22.91 -28.14 -16.66
N ALA A 866 -23.35 -29.27 -17.21
CA ALA A 866 -22.49 -30.41 -17.48
C ALA A 866 -21.46 -30.12 -18.59
N GLU A 867 -21.90 -29.50 -19.70
CA GLU A 867 -21.04 -29.17 -20.84
C GLU A 867 -20.10 -27.98 -20.54
N PHE A 868 -20.56 -27.04 -19.70
CA PHE A 868 -19.74 -25.92 -19.23
C PHE A 868 -18.70 -26.37 -18.21
N ILE A 869 -19.01 -27.28 -17.28
CA ILE A 869 -18.03 -27.83 -16.33
C ILE A 869 -16.99 -28.73 -17.03
N GLU A 870 -17.37 -29.44 -18.10
CA GLU A 870 -16.44 -30.23 -18.92
C GLU A 870 -15.43 -29.34 -19.69
N LYS A 871 -15.78 -28.08 -19.99
CA LYS A 871 -14.90 -27.10 -20.66
C LYS A 871 -14.22 -26.06 -19.76
N SER A 872 -14.70 -25.84 -18.53
CA SER A 872 -14.25 -24.73 -17.66
C SER A 872 -13.45 -25.14 -16.42
N GLY A 873 -13.05 -26.42 -16.28
CA GLY A 873 -12.03 -26.82 -15.31
C GLY A 873 -12.23 -26.28 -13.88
N GLY A 874 -13.20 -26.85 -13.14
CA GLY A 874 -13.39 -26.52 -11.72
C GLY A 874 -12.33 -27.15 -10.79
N LEU A 875 -12.04 -26.44 -9.69
CA LEU A 875 -11.09 -26.79 -8.64
C LEU A 875 -11.30 -28.19 -8.03
N SER A 876 -10.29 -29.05 -8.17
CA SER A 876 -9.79 -29.90 -7.09
C SER A 876 -8.28 -29.98 -7.24
N GLU A 877 -7.57 -29.35 -6.30
CA GLU A 877 -6.13 -29.55 -6.12
C GLU A 877 -5.82 -31.05 -6.06
N LYS A 878 -5.05 -31.50 -7.05
CA LYS A 878 -3.99 -32.50 -6.86
C LYS A 878 -2.69 -31.81 -7.28
N PRO A 879 -1.61 -31.94 -6.51
CA PRO A 879 -0.43 -31.10 -6.64
C PRO A 879 0.17 -31.25 -8.04
N GLN A 880 0.11 -30.19 -8.83
CA GLN A 880 0.86 -30.12 -10.08
C GLN A 880 2.34 -29.99 -9.73
N ALA A 881 3.17 -30.81 -10.39
CA ALA A 881 4.62 -30.67 -10.32
C ALA A 881 4.99 -29.28 -10.83
N GLY A 882 5.69 -28.51 -9.99
CA GLY A 882 6.13 -27.16 -10.32
C GLY A 882 7.04 -27.11 -11.55
N PRO A 883 7.35 -25.90 -12.06
CA PRO A 883 8.25 -25.72 -13.18
C PRO A 883 9.60 -26.40 -12.89
N SER A 884 10.32 -26.85 -13.93
CA SER A 884 11.63 -27.48 -13.74
C SER A 884 12.55 -26.52 -12.95
N LYS A 885 13.42 -27.09 -12.11
CA LYS A 885 14.32 -26.32 -11.25
C LYS A 885 15.13 -25.26 -12.03
N GLU A 886 15.50 -25.59 -13.27
CA GLU A 886 16.15 -24.67 -14.21
C GLU A 886 15.27 -23.48 -14.62
N ALA A 887 13.97 -23.68 -14.87
CA ALA A 887 13.08 -22.59 -15.25
C ALA A 887 12.84 -21.62 -14.08
N VAL A 888 12.77 -22.16 -12.85
CA VAL A 888 12.65 -21.35 -11.63
C VAL A 888 13.96 -20.62 -11.32
N GLU A 889 15.11 -21.28 -11.44
CA GLU A 889 16.43 -20.64 -11.27
C GLU A 889 16.66 -19.54 -12.30
N THR A 890 16.31 -19.77 -13.57
CA THR A 890 16.49 -18.76 -14.63
C THR A 890 15.58 -17.54 -14.41
N ALA A 891 14.33 -17.77 -13.98
CA ALA A 891 13.41 -16.67 -13.66
C ALA A 891 13.84 -15.90 -12.41
N SER A 892 14.36 -16.59 -11.39
CA SER A 892 14.89 -15.98 -10.17
C SER A 892 16.19 -15.19 -10.44
N GLU A 893 17.06 -15.69 -11.32
CA GLU A 893 18.31 -15.02 -11.69
C GLU A 893 18.06 -13.75 -12.54
N VAL A 894 16.98 -13.74 -13.33
CA VAL A 894 16.52 -12.55 -14.07
C VAL A 894 15.88 -11.54 -13.12
N LEU A 895 15.06 -12.00 -12.15
CA LEU A 895 14.47 -11.13 -11.13
C LEU A 895 15.55 -10.50 -10.23
N ASP A 896 16.50 -11.29 -9.73
CA ASP A 896 17.60 -10.82 -8.90
C ASP A 896 18.48 -9.82 -9.67
N LYS A 897 18.72 -10.04 -10.98
CA LYS A 897 19.44 -9.05 -11.80
C LYS A 897 18.71 -7.72 -11.94
N HIS A 898 17.39 -7.73 -12.10
CA HIS A 898 16.60 -6.50 -12.19
C HIS A 898 16.45 -5.80 -10.84
N GLN A 899 16.29 -6.56 -9.76
CA GLN A 899 16.26 -6.03 -8.39
C GLN A 899 17.60 -5.40 -8.01
N THR A 900 18.72 -6.09 -8.30
CA THR A 900 20.06 -5.56 -8.00
C THR A 900 20.39 -4.31 -8.84
N ALA A 901 19.90 -4.22 -10.07
CA ALA A 901 20.08 -3.03 -10.91
C ALA A 901 19.29 -1.83 -10.37
N HIS A 902 18.04 -2.05 -9.96
CA HIS A 902 17.18 -1.04 -9.35
C HIS A 902 17.73 -0.57 -7.99
N ASP A 903 18.23 -1.50 -7.17
CA ASP A 903 18.81 -1.18 -5.86
C ASP A 903 20.15 -0.43 -5.98
N LEU A 904 20.94 -0.73 -7.02
CA LEU A 904 22.17 0.01 -7.32
C LEU A 904 21.88 1.42 -7.84
N GLU A 905 20.82 1.60 -8.65
CA GLU A 905 20.37 2.90 -9.13
C GLU A 905 19.83 3.76 -7.97
N SER A 906 19.02 3.17 -7.09
CA SER A 906 18.50 3.83 -5.88
C SER A 906 19.61 4.18 -4.87
N ALA A 907 20.61 3.31 -4.69
CA ALA A 907 21.77 3.60 -3.85
C ALA A 907 22.66 4.71 -4.44
N THR A 908 22.76 4.80 -5.77
CA THR A 908 23.50 5.87 -6.46
C THR A 908 22.74 7.20 -6.36
N GLU A 909 21.41 7.18 -6.47
CA GLU A 909 20.55 8.34 -6.26
C GLU A 909 20.59 8.85 -4.80
N MET A 910 20.60 7.95 -3.82
CA MET A 910 20.81 8.32 -2.41
C MET A 910 22.19 8.89 -2.14
N ALA A 911 23.24 8.33 -2.76
CA ALA A 911 24.61 8.87 -2.65
C ALA A 911 24.73 10.26 -3.28
N ASP A 912 24.06 10.51 -4.42
CA ASP A 912 24.02 11.83 -5.05
C ASP A 912 23.22 12.84 -4.21
N ARG A 913 22.11 12.42 -3.58
CA ARG A 913 21.35 13.23 -2.61
C ARG A 913 22.16 13.60 -1.37
N MET A 914 23.03 12.71 -0.88
CA MET A 914 23.91 13.01 0.26
C MET A 914 25.12 13.90 -0.14
N SER A 915 25.43 14.00 -1.43
CA SER A 915 26.52 14.84 -1.96
C SER A 915 26.10 16.29 -2.26
N GLN A 916 24.80 16.53 -2.41
CA GLN A 916 24.24 17.88 -2.54
C GLN A 916 24.04 18.47 -1.15
N GLY A 917 24.97 19.36 -0.78
CA GLY A 917 25.15 19.87 0.58
C GLY A 917 23.86 20.27 1.30
N GLU A 918 23.67 19.68 2.48
CA GLU A 918 22.67 20.10 3.46
C GLU A 918 22.94 21.56 3.87
N MET A 919 21.96 22.43 3.64
CA MET A 919 21.92 23.70 4.36
C MET A 919 21.55 23.41 5.82
N PRO A 920 22.33 23.86 6.80
CA PRO A 920 22.00 23.63 8.19
C PRO A 920 20.72 24.39 8.56
N HIS A 921 19.87 23.72 9.35
CA HIS A 921 18.66 24.27 9.95
C HIS A 921 18.96 25.63 10.65
N PRO A 922 18.07 26.64 10.56
CA PRO A 922 18.32 28.00 11.08
C PRO A 922 18.58 28.09 12.60
N SER A 923 18.36 27.01 13.35
CA SER A 923 18.69 26.90 14.78
C SER A 923 20.16 26.54 15.07
N ASN A 924 20.94 26.15 14.07
CA ASN A 924 22.34 25.69 14.26
C ASN A 924 23.39 26.79 13.94
N VAL A 925 22.98 28.06 13.91
CA VAL A 925 23.83 29.21 13.54
C VAL A 925 24.82 29.64 14.65
N MET A 926 24.78 29.01 15.84
CA MET A 926 25.63 29.39 16.99
C MET A 926 26.53 28.28 17.54
N LEU A 927 26.84 27.25 16.75
CA LEU A 927 27.83 26.25 17.16
C LEU A 927 29.06 26.32 16.25
N ASP A 928 30.19 26.74 16.84
CA ASP A 928 31.49 26.74 16.18
C ASP A 928 31.90 25.30 15.82
N PRO A 929 32.46 25.05 14.62
CA PRO A 929 32.86 23.71 14.22
C PRO A 929 34.10 23.26 15.00
N ALA A 930 33.97 22.16 15.73
CA ALA A 930 35.08 21.51 16.42
C ALA A 930 36.08 20.90 15.41
N GLU A 931 37.38 21.12 15.67
CA GLU A 931 38.49 20.60 14.85
C GLU A 931 38.48 19.07 14.72
N GLN A 932 38.46 18.58 13.47
CA GLN A 932 38.66 17.18 13.15
C GLN A 932 40.10 16.74 13.42
N LYS A 933 40.31 15.97 14.49
CA LYS A 933 41.52 15.13 14.64
C LYS A 933 41.47 13.98 13.64
N THR A 934 42.35 14.05 12.65
CA THR A 934 42.62 13.00 11.66
C THR A 934 43.20 11.74 12.34
N ARG A 935 42.43 10.63 12.33
CA ARG A 935 42.95 9.29 12.65
C ARG A 935 43.19 8.54 11.34
N LYS A 936 44.46 8.46 10.91
CA LYS A 936 44.89 7.64 9.77
C LYS A 936 44.77 6.15 10.13
N VAL A 937 44.03 5.38 9.34
CA VAL A 937 44.13 3.92 9.28
C VAL A 937 44.77 3.54 7.95
N ALA A 938 45.88 2.81 8.03
CA ALA A 938 46.66 2.34 6.90
C ALA A 938 46.07 1.04 6.32
N PRO A 939 46.24 0.77 5.01
CA PRO A 939 45.63 -0.37 4.32
C PRO A 939 46.45 -1.65 4.56
N LYS A 940 45.78 -2.75 4.93
CA LYS A 940 46.40 -4.08 5.03
C LYS A 940 46.36 -4.78 3.67
N LYS A 941 47.53 -5.20 3.22
CA LYS A 941 47.84 -5.90 1.96
C LYS A 941 47.31 -7.34 1.96
N ARG A 942 46.95 -7.82 0.75
CA ARG A 942 46.80 -9.22 0.35
C ARG A 942 47.99 -10.10 0.80
N SER A 943 47.70 -11.34 1.21
CA SER A 943 48.59 -12.48 1.02
C SER A 943 47.79 -13.68 0.53
N ASP A 944 48.12 -14.12 -0.68
CA ASP A 944 47.96 -15.50 -1.14
C ASP A 944 49.00 -16.40 -0.42
N ASP A 945 48.83 -17.72 -0.58
CA ASP A 945 49.64 -18.84 -0.07
C ASP A 945 49.39 -19.27 1.39
N ASP A 946 48.63 -20.36 1.57
CA ASP A 946 49.24 -21.66 1.89
C ASP A 946 48.23 -22.82 1.79
N SER A 947 48.72 -23.95 1.30
CA SER A 947 48.02 -25.21 1.05
C SER A 947 48.18 -26.18 2.25
N PRO A 948 47.38 -27.26 2.35
CA PRO A 948 47.18 -28.00 3.61
C PRO A 948 48.10 -29.23 3.74
N THR A 949 48.49 -29.56 4.97
CA THR A 949 49.05 -30.84 5.51
C THR A 949 49.15 -30.62 7.04
N ASP A 950 48.94 -31.53 7.99
CA ASP A 950 48.89 -32.98 8.02
C ASP A 950 48.10 -33.41 9.28
N TYR A 951 47.54 -34.61 9.21
CA TYR A 951 47.01 -35.40 10.34
C TYR A 951 48.18 -36.07 11.11
N ASP A 952 48.05 -36.20 12.43
CA ASP A 952 48.37 -37.41 13.24
C ASP A 952 48.18 -37.05 14.74
N LEU A 953 47.11 -37.45 15.44
CA LEU A 953 46.70 -38.76 16.00
C LEU A 953 47.59 -39.36 17.11
N GLU A 954 46.91 -39.63 18.24
CA GLU A 954 47.12 -40.55 19.38
C GLU A 954 47.00 -39.76 20.70
N LEU A 955 46.05 -40.01 21.62
CA LEU A 955 45.22 -41.18 21.93
C LEU A 955 43.94 -40.72 22.65
#